data_AF-A0A538RX57-F1
#
_entry.id   AF-A0A538RX57-F1
#
_cell.length_a   1.000
_cell.length_b   1.000
_cell.length_c   1.000
_cell.angle_alpha   90.00
_cell.angle_beta   90.00
_cell.angle_gamma   90.00
#
_symmetry.space_group_name_H-M   'P 1'
#
loop_
_entity.id
_entity.type
_entity.pdbx_description
1 polymer ?
#
loop_
_entity_poly.entity_id
_entity_poly.type
_entity_poly.pdbx_seq_one_letter_code
_entity_poly.pdbx_strand_id
1 'polypeptide(L)'
;MHEEKDLLPPGDDLRTYIEFAAVYLELRYFRANLRATYFPAIRDLALIDQLLALDLDADALFAQTRLLGAPDPVVCTDTSSDESHDYYWKLLRHAERANAEGDIVRAAILHTKAARVAPAALTQHTRTLALKDLERLTLNMQEGLKLNPEDVPQWLHVLPALLDKSDQGSWPVEAKLLFDLQEVCLEYQRKTYALDLIEWILSAGKRPIKRPLNSLQLVRATQHLRSAAQRLTMARVSDDERQRLAKLIQTAMRQSEDRLRERFRPVLYDAFHDVGLVAANPPEQVALQKIIEELLDRITEYGFFTFADLRDTISRNQLKLPDLADPYSYWRGDPLLRLDRRLATLMEGVYRHGEFYLRWMESCSSLFFGTNVGRLFTENVVLPFGGAWALLKTLEIGYTHYVQPIFGPASSERVPWQTIEAATGSAAVQGLPGPAPLVVREQSFAFPWYLYLLLGIFLLALVRMPALRAFFARAGRGTFRALRLVCYEIPVWLWRRPWMQEVFKSWPFLLLYWYVLKPLAVSAALWVYLPVTSGSFLAMAATFFITALILNSRFGYAASEAVIETIVLVYSWLRFDFLRGLVRYVDAFFKKVTKTVESLLYTIDEWLRFRSDEGQLTMVIRAILAVLWFPIGYLIRLYFVTLLEPTLNPIKLPLSSLAFKFMWLIPFYQHALNPFTHETRLEPHLGWSAAVVLTFGFIIPTLWLFPGVVAFFVWEMQGNWKLFRANRPPRLRPVVVGRRGEHMLQLLKPG
;
A
#
# COMPACT_ATOMS: atom_id res chain seq x y z
N MET A 1 -52.54 -24.00 -33.54
CA MET A 1 -51.52 -23.48 -34.47
C MET A 1 -50.25 -24.33 -34.42
N HIS A 2 -50.31 -25.56 -34.92
CA HIS A 2 -49.13 -26.41 -35.14
C HIS A 2 -49.03 -26.93 -36.59
N GLU A 3 -49.99 -26.58 -37.47
CA GLU A 3 -50.07 -27.11 -38.84
C GLU A 3 -49.52 -26.14 -39.91
N GLU A 4 -49.18 -24.89 -39.55
CA GLU A 4 -48.58 -23.91 -40.48
C GLU A 4 -47.25 -24.40 -41.10
N LYS A 5 -46.56 -25.34 -40.43
CA LYS A 5 -45.33 -25.99 -40.90
C LYS A 5 -45.56 -27.20 -41.83
N ASP A 6 -46.79 -27.68 -41.95
CA ASP A 6 -47.15 -28.87 -42.74
C ASP A 6 -47.83 -28.53 -44.09
N LEU A 7 -47.88 -27.25 -44.47
CA LEU A 7 -48.33 -26.79 -45.79
C LEU A 7 -47.27 -27.05 -46.89
N LEU A 8 -46.80 -28.30 -47.02
CA LEU A 8 -45.97 -28.74 -48.15
C LEU A 8 -46.86 -29.38 -49.24
N PRO A 9 -46.62 -29.12 -50.54
CA PRO A 9 -47.39 -29.75 -51.61
C PRO A 9 -47.29 -31.29 -51.58
N PRO A 10 -48.35 -32.03 -51.95
CA PRO A 10 -49.62 -31.54 -52.49
C PRO A 10 -50.66 -31.30 -51.37
N GLY A 11 -50.97 -30.02 -51.10
CA GLY A 11 -51.96 -29.61 -50.10
C GLY A 11 -53.37 -29.55 -50.69
N ASP A 12 -54.36 -29.90 -49.87
CA ASP A 12 -55.79 -29.74 -50.17
C ASP A 12 -56.18 -28.25 -50.10
N ASP A 13 -56.83 -27.74 -51.14
CA ASP A 13 -57.24 -26.32 -51.24
C ASP A 13 -58.14 -25.92 -50.06
N LEU A 14 -58.97 -26.84 -49.57
CA LEU A 14 -59.84 -26.59 -48.42
C LEU A 14 -59.03 -26.36 -47.14
N ARG A 15 -57.98 -27.16 -46.90
CA ARG A 15 -57.11 -26.99 -45.71
C ARG A 15 -56.33 -25.68 -45.78
N THR A 16 -55.84 -25.34 -46.97
CA THR A 16 -55.13 -24.09 -47.21
C THR A 16 -56.04 -22.89 -46.94
N TYR A 17 -57.30 -22.98 -47.37
CA TYR A 17 -58.30 -21.95 -47.07
C TYR A 17 -58.61 -21.81 -45.58
N ILE A 18 -58.78 -22.93 -44.87
CA ILE A 18 -59.06 -22.93 -43.41
C ILE A 18 -57.90 -22.28 -42.65
N GLU A 19 -56.65 -22.65 -42.96
CA GLU A 19 -55.48 -22.07 -42.28
C GLU A 19 -55.33 -20.58 -42.63
N PHE A 20 -55.54 -20.21 -43.90
CA PHE A 20 -55.58 -18.81 -44.32
C PHE A 20 -56.62 -18.01 -43.52
N ALA A 21 -57.86 -18.50 -43.44
CA ALA A 21 -58.94 -17.85 -42.71
C ALA A 21 -58.59 -17.71 -41.21
N ALA A 22 -58.04 -18.76 -40.60
CA ALA A 22 -57.64 -18.75 -39.20
C ALA A 22 -56.55 -17.70 -38.91
N VAL A 23 -55.46 -17.71 -39.69
CA VAL A 23 -54.35 -16.76 -39.52
C VAL A 23 -54.79 -15.33 -39.85
N TYR A 24 -55.57 -15.14 -40.91
CA TYR A 24 -56.07 -13.83 -41.30
C TYR A 24 -56.98 -13.21 -40.23
N LEU A 25 -57.91 -13.99 -39.66
CA LEU A 25 -58.80 -13.53 -38.59
C LEU A 25 -58.06 -13.31 -37.27
N GLU A 26 -57.09 -14.15 -36.91
CA GLU A 26 -56.23 -13.90 -35.74
C GLU A 26 -55.54 -12.53 -35.87
N LEU A 27 -54.91 -12.27 -37.01
CA LEU A 27 -54.26 -10.99 -37.26
C LEU A 27 -55.29 -9.83 -37.25
N ARG A 28 -56.51 -10.02 -37.77
CA ARG A 28 -57.56 -8.99 -37.72
C ARG A 28 -57.91 -8.58 -36.29
N TYR A 29 -58.16 -9.53 -35.39
CA TYR A 29 -58.63 -9.22 -34.04
C TYR A 29 -57.50 -8.86 -33.07
N PHE A 30 -56.31 -9.46 -33.21
CA PHE A 30 -55.24 -9.31 -32.21
C PHE A 30 -54.08 -8.42 -32.68
N ARG A 31 -53.77 -8.33 -33.98
CA ARG A 31 -52.65 -7.53 -34.53
C ARG A 31 -52.93 -6.99 -35.93
N ALA A 32 -53.95 -6.11 -36.04
CA ALA A 32 -54.48 -5.67 -37.33
C ALA A 32 -53.44 -4.99 -38.26
N ASN A 33 -52.39 -4.39 -37.67
CA ASN A 33 -51.29 -3.75 -38.39
C ASN A 33 -50.40 -4.74 -39.16
N LEU A 34 -50.30 -6.01 -38.73
CA LEU A 34 -49.46 -7.01 -39.39
C LEU A 34 -50.12 -7.65 -40.63
N ARG A 35 -51.43 -7.45 -40.87
CA ARG A 35 -52.14 -8.06 -42.01
C ARG A 35 -51.51 -7.68 -43.36
N ALA A 36 -51.12 -6.41 -43.51
CA ALA A 36 -50.51 -5.92 -44.74
C ALA A 36 -49.07 -6.46 -44.96
N THR A 37 -48.36 -6.79 -43.88
CA THR A 37 -47.01 -7.36 -43.95
C THR A 37 -47.04 -8.87 -44.16
N TYR A 38 -47.97 -9.57 -43.51
CA TYR A 38 -48.11 -11.03 -43.61
C TYR A 38 -48.71 -11.46 -44.95
N PHE A 39 -49.65 -10.68 -45.48
CA PHE A 39 -50.28 -10.92 -46.78
C PHE A 39 -50.05 -9.74 -47.75
N PRO A 40 -48.80 -9.52 -48.21
CA PRO A 40 -48.44 -8.36 -49.01
C PRO A 40 -49.10 -8.32 -50.41
N ALA A 41 -49.58 -9.48 -50.89
CA ALA A 41 -50.28 -9.60 -52.16
C ALA A 41 -51.76 -9.14 -52.09
N ILE A 42 -52.36 -9.09 -50.89
CA ILE A 42 -53.75 -8.70 -50.70
C ILE A 42 -53.82 -7.18 -50.62
N ARG A 43 -54.40 -6.56 -51.65
CA ARG A 43 -54.52 -5.09 -51.75
C ARG A 43 -55.79 -4.54 -51.10
N ASP A 44 -56.84 -5.35 -51.05
CA ASP A 44 -58.14 -4.96 -50.49
C ASP A 44 -58.52 -5.92 -49.36
N LEU A 45 -58.20 -5.50 -48.13
CA LEU A 45 -58.49 -6.28 -46.92
C LEU A 45 -60.00 -6.29 -46.61
N ALA A 46 -60.74 -5.24 -46.99
CA ALA A 46 -62.17 -5.15 -46.73
C ALA A 46 -62.96 -6.17 -47.58
N LEU A 47 -62.51 -6.42 -48.80
CA LEU A 47 -63.09 -7.47 -49.65
C LEU A 47 -62.88 -8.87 -49.05
N ILE A 48 -61.69 -9.16 -48.52
CA ILE A 48 -61.41 -10.44 -47.86
C ILE A 48 -62.25 -10.59 -46.59
N ASP A 49 -62.39 -9.52 -45.81
CA ASP A 49 -63.25 -9.50 -44.62
C ASP A 49 -64.72 -9.82 -44.96
N GLN A 50 -65.23 -9.35 -46.10
CA GLN A 50 -66.57 -9.68 -46.59
C GLN A 50 -66.69 -11.14 -47.05
N LEU A 51 -65.67 -11.67 -47.73
CA LEU A 51 -65.67 -13.05 -48.20
C LEU A 51 -65.65 -14.05 -47.04
N LEU A 52 -64.78 -13.83 -46.04
CA LEU A 52 -64.70 -14.71 -44.87
C LEU A 52 -65.97 -14.65 -44.01
N ALA A 53 -66.67 -13.51 -43.99
CA ALA A 53 -67.93 -13.37 -43.26
C ALA A 53 -69.08 -14.20 -43.86
N LEU A 54 -68.98 -14.65 -45.11
CA LEU A 54 -69.95 -15.58 -45.71
C LEU A 54 -69.81 -16.99 -45.14
N ASP A 55 -68.59 -17.37 -44.74
CA ASP A 55 -68.27 -18.73 -44.31
C ASP A 55 -68.21 -18.86 -42.77
N LEU A 56 -67.87 -17.78 -42.06
CA LEU A 56 -67.70 -17.80 -40.60
C LEU A 56 -68.12 -16.47 -39.94
N ASP A 57 -68.98 -16.56 -38.93
CA ASP A 57 -69.29 -15.41 -38.05
C ASP A 57 -68.18 -15.23 -37.00
N ALA A 58 -67.10 -14.57 -37.44
CA ALA A 58 -65.91 -14.37 -36.61
C ALA A 58 -66.15 -13.40 -35.44
N ASP A 59 -67.05 -12.42 -35.59
CA ASP A 59 -67.37 -11.45 -34.54
C ASP A 59 -68.10 -12.12 -33.37
N ALA A 60 -69.04 -13.03 -33.66
CA ALA A 60 -69.71 -13.83 -32.64
C ALA A 60 -68.74 -14.77 -31.91
N LEU A 61 -67.83 -15.42 -32.63
CA LEU A 61 -66.82 -16.31 -32.04
C LEU A 61 -65.84 -15.55 -31.14
N PHE A 62 -65.38 -14.38 -31.57
CA PHE A 62 -64.51 -13.54 -30.75
C PHE A 62 -65.20 -13.09 -29.45
N ALA A 63 -66.47 -12.71 -29.52
CA ALA A 63 -67.24 -12.33 -28.33
C ALA A 63 -67.46 -13.51 -27.36
N GLN A 64 -67.74 -14.71 -27.87
CA GLN A 64 -67.97 -15.91 -27.06
C GLN A 64 -66.69 -16.47 -26.42
N THR A 65 -65.55 -16.33 -27.10
CA THR A 65 -64.25 -16.83 -26.62
C THR A 65 -63.49 -15.84 -25.75
N ARG A 66 -64.07 -14.67 -25.49
CA ARG A 66 -63.45 -13.62 -24.67
C ARG A 66 -63.40 -14.01 -23.18
N LEU A 67 -62.21 -13.97 -22.61
CA LEU A 67 -61.99 -14.17 -21.17
C LEU A 67 -62.55 -12.99 -20.35
N LEU A 68 -63.25 -13.31 -19.25
CA LEU A 68 -63.80 -12.32 -18.31
C LEU A 68 -62.70 -11.41 -17.75
N GLY A 69 -62.81 -10.10 -18.02
CA GLY A 69 -61.85 -9.09 -17.57
C GLY A 69 -60.66 -8.82 -18.51
N ALA A 70 -60.59 -9.50 -19.67
CA ALA A 70 -59.54 -9.21 -20.65
C ALA A 70 -59.78 -7.85 -21.36
N PRO A 71 -58.76 -6.97 -21.43
CA PRO A 71 -58.86 -5.69 -22.15
C PRO A 71 -59.12 -5.92 -23.64
N ASP A 72 -59.76 -4.95 -24.31
CA ASP A 72 -59.89 -4.98 -25.78
C ASP A 72 -58.49 -5.02 -26.42
N PRO A 73 -58.27 -5.84 -27.47
CA PRO A 73 -57.00 -5.85 -28.17
C PRO A 73 -56.73 -4.46 -28.76
N VAL A 74 -55.65 -3.84 -28.29
CA VAL A 74 -55.27 -2.48 -28.70
C VAL A 74 -54.62 -2.56 -30.07
N VAL A 75 -55.19 -1.88 -31.06
CA VAL A 75 -54.58 -1.74 -32.40
C VAL A 75 -53.33 -0.87 -32.27
N CYS A 76 -52.14 -1.48 -32.26
CA CYS A 76 -50.87 -0.75 -32.23
C CYS A 76 -50.65 -0.02 -33.56
N THR A 77 -50.56 1.31 -33.51
CA THR A 77 -50.09 2.13 -34.64
C THR A 77 -48.57 2.00 -34.76
N ASP A 78 -48.04 1.88 -35.98
CA ASP A 78 -46.62 1.63 -36.34
C ASP A 78 -45.58 2.66 -35.84
N THR A 79 -45.93 3.57 -34.92
CA THR A 79 -45.05 4.65 -34.43
C THR A 79 -44.25 4.31 -33.17
N SER A 80 -44.50 3.19 -32.50
CA SER A 80 -43.71 2.74 -31.35
C SER A 80 -43.11 1.36 -31.57
N SER A 81 -41.79 1.22 -31.53
CA SER A 81 -41.16 -0.09 -31.46
C SER A 81 -41.50 -0.76 -30.12
N ASP A 82 -42.14 -1.94 -30.16
CA ASP A 82 -42.50 -2.76 -28.99
C ASP A 82 -41.31 -2.92 -28.02
N GLU A 83 -40.09 -3.01 -28.56
CA GLU A 83 -38.84 -3.13 -27.79
C GLU A 83 -38.59 -1.96 -26.81
N SER A 84 -38.94 -0.73 -27.19
CA SER A 84 -38.69 0.46 -26.35
C SER A 84 -39.67 0.54 -25.18
N HIS A 85 -40.92 0.12 -25.40
CA HIS A 85 -41.97 0.12 -24.38
C HIS A 85 -41.70 -0.97 -23.32
N ASP A 86 -41.34 -2.18 -23.75
CA ASP A 86 -40.99 -3.28 -22.85
C ASP A 86 -39.72 -2.96 -22.05
N TYR A 87 -38.73 -2.33 -22.69
CA TYR A 87 -37.51 -1.89 -22.02
C TYR A 87 -37.79 -0.85 -20.93
N TYR A 88 -38.69 0.10 -21.18
CA TYR A 88 -39.14 1.08 -20.19
C TYR A 88 -39.73 0.41 -18.93
N TRP A 89 -40.69 -0.51 -19.08
CA TRP A 89 -41.29 -1.20 -17.94
C TRP A 89 -40.33 -2.14 -17.22
N LYS A 90 -39.35 -2.70 -17.93
CA LYS A 90 -38.26 -3.46 -17.32
C LYS A 90 -37.41 -2.57 -16.41
N LEU A 91 -37.06 -1.36 -16.85
CA LEU A 91 -36.31 -0.39 -16.03
C LEU A 91 -37.11 0.05 -14.81
N LEU A 92 -38.42 0.29 -14.96
CA LEU A 92 -39.28 0.68 -13.83
C LEU A 92 -39.33 -0.42 -12.75
N ARG A 93 -39.55 -1.68 -13.14
CA ARG A 93 -39.53 -2.82 -12.22
C ARG A 93 -38.18 -2.98 -11.52
N HIS A 94 -37.07 -2.72 -12.23
CA HIS A 94 -35.75 -2.74 -11.62
C HIS A 94 -35.54 -1.58 -10.63
N ALA A 95 -36.10 -0.40 -10.92
CA ALA A 95 -36.03 0.75 -10.02
C ALA A 95 -36.86 0.50 -8.74
N GLU A 96 -38.04 -0.09 -8.87
CA GLU A 96 -38.88 -0.50 -7.73
C GLU A 96 -38.18 -1.54 -6.84
N ARG A 97 -37.53 -2.54 -7.45
CA ARG A 97 -36.71 -3.51 -6.70
C ARG A 97 -35.57 -2.84 -5.97
N ALA A 98 -34.83 -1.94 -6.63
CA ALA A 98 -33.74 -1.19 -6.00
C ALA A 98 -34.24 -0.35 -4.82
N ASN A 99 -35.40 0.31 -4.96
CA ASN A 99 -36.04 1.04 -3.87
C ASN A 99 -36.48 0.12 -2.72
N ALA A 100 -36.99 -1.07 -3.03
CA ALA A 100 -37.35 -2.08 -2.02
C ALA A 100 -36.12 -2.64 -1.27
N GLU A 101 -34.97 -2.71 -1.94
CA GLU A 101 -33.67 -3.06 -1.34
C GLU A 101 -33.02 -1.91 -0.56
N GLY A 102 -33.61 -0.70 -0.60
CA GLY A 102 -33.09 0.51 0.06
C GLY A 102 -31.97 1.22 -0.71
N ASP A 103 -31.79 0.92 -2.00
CA ASP A 103 -30.83 1.56 -2.89
C ASP A 103 -31.48 2.69 -3.71
N ILE A 104 -31.61 3.85 -3.07
CA ILE A 104 -32.31 5.04 -3.57
C ILE A 104 -31.59 5.63 -4.79
N VAL A 105 -30.25 5.67 -4.77
CA VAL A 105 -29.44 6.21 -5.86
C VAL A 105 -29.58 5.35 -7.11
N ARG A 106 -29.54 4.02 -6.96
CA ARG A 106 -29.76 3.12 -8.09
C ARG A 106 -31.18 3.24 -8.65
N ALA A 107 -32.18 3.38 -7.79
CA ALA A 107 -33.54 3.66 -8.23
C ALA A 107 -33.65 4.98 -9.02
N ALA A 108 -33.03 6.06 -8.53
CA ALA A 108 -33.00 7.35 -9.20
C ALA A 108 -32.31 7.29 -10.58
N ILE A 109 -31.19 6.57 -10.69
CA ILE A 109 -30.47 6.36 -11.97
C ILE A 109 -31.34 5.56 -12.94
N LEU A 110 -31.99 4.49 -12.46
CA LEU A 110 -32.88 3.67 -13.29
C LEU A 110 -34.12 4.45 -13.75
N HIS A 111 -34.72 5.29 -12.90
CA HIS A 111 -35.80 6.19 -13.29
C HIS A 111 -35.33 7.25 -14.30
N THR A 112 -34.12 7.79 -14.15
CA THR A 112 -33.54 8.72 -15.13
C THR A 112 -33.34 8.05 -16.49
N LYS A 113 -32.83 6.81 -16.50
CA LYS A 113 -32.68 6.00 -17.70
C LYS A 113 -34.03 5.66 -18.34
N ALA A 114 -35.03 5.30 -17.52
CA ALA A 114 -36.38 5.03 -17.97
C ALA A 114 -37.01 6.27 -18.61
N ALA A 115 -36.80 7.46 -18.03
CA ALA A 115 -37.32 8.72 -18.58
C ALA A 115 -36.76 9.05 -19.97
N ARG A 116 -35.55 8.59 -20.32
CA ARG A 116 -34.95 8.81 -21.65
C ARG A 116 -35.52 7.91 -22.74
N VAL A 117 -36.07 6.75 -22.36
CA VAL A 117 -36.68 5.78 -23.29
C VAL A 117 -38.22 5.84 -23.23
N ALA A 118 -38.77 6.53 -22.24
CA ALA A 118 -40.22 6.65 -22.02
C ALA A 118 -40.93 7.32 -23.22
N PRO A 119 -42.15 6.85 -23.56
CA PRO A 119 -43.05 7.58 -24.46
C PRO A 119 -43.32 9.00 -23.94
N ALA A 120 -43.57 9.95 -24.84
CA ALA A 120 -43.72 11.38 -24.50
C ALA A 120 -44.72 11.65 -23.36
N ALA A 121 -45.80 10.87 -23.28
CA ALA A 121 -46.80 10.98 -22.22
C ALA A 121 -46.28 10.58 -20.82
N LEU A 122 -45.31 9.67 -20.74
CA LEU A 122 -44.77 9.12 -19.50
C LEU A 122 -43.42 9.72 -19.10
N THR A 123 -42.74 10.43 -20.01
CA THR A 123 -41.43 11.06 -19.75
C THR A 123 -41.44 11.97 -18.53
N GLN A 124 -42.42 12.87 -18.44
CA GLN A 124 -42.48 13.84 -17.33
C GLN A 124 -42.77 13.15 -16.00
N HIS A 125 -43.69 12.18 -15.99
CA HIS A 125 -43.98 11.39 -14.79
C HIS A 125 -42.73 10.66 -14.29
N THR A 126 -42.01 10.00 -15.19
CA THR A 126 -40.79 9.25 -14.83
C THR A 126 -39.68 10.16 -14.30
N ARG A 127 -39.53 11.37 -14.87
CA ARG A 127 -38.61 12.39 -14.34
C ARG A 127 -38.99 12.81 -12.92
N THR A 128 -40.28 12.97 -12.64
CA THR A 128 -40.72 13.29 -11.27
C THR A 128 -40.45 12.17 -10.27
N LEU A 129 -40.48 10.90 -10.69
CA LEU A 129 -40.09 9.77 -9.84
C LEU A 129 -38.60 9.83 -9.49
N ALA A 130 -37.73 10.12 -10.47
CA ALA A 130 -36.29 10.29 -10.22
C ALA A 130 -35.99 11.43 -9.24
N LEU A 131 -36.71 12.56 -9.36
CA LEU A 131 -36.59 13.68 -8.42
C LEU A 131 -37.09 13.33 -7.01
N LYS A 132 -38.18 12.57 -6.89
CA LYS A 132 -38.67 12.06 -5.59
C LYS A 132 -37.67 11.15 -4.89
N ASP A 133 -36.93 10.34 -5.64
CA ASP A 133 -35.85 9.53 -5.04
C ASP A 133 -34.71 10.41 -4.52
N LEU A 134 -34.33 11.48 -5.24
CA LEU A 134 -33.37 12.46 -4.72
C LEU A 134 -33.89 13.19 -3.48
N GLU A 135 -35.19 13.51 -3.42
CA GLU A 135 -35.81 14.07 -2.21
C GLU A 135 -35.66 13.14 -1.01
N ARG A 136 -35.96 11.84 -1.18
CA ARG A 136 -35.74 10.84 -0.14
C ARG A 136 -34.27 10.75 0.28
N LEU A 137 -33.34 10.80 -0.67
CA LEU A 137 -31.91 10.82 -0.37
C LEU A 137 -31.53 12.04 0.47
N THR A 138 -32.01 13.25 0.12
CA THR A 138 -31.70 14.46 0.89
C THR A 138 -32.31 14.46 2.29
N LEU A 139 -33.49 13.87 2.47
CA LEU A 139 -34.10 13.68 3.80
C LEU A 139 -33.25 12.72 4.66
N ASN A 140 -32.80 11.62 4.08
CA ASN A 140 -31.90 10.68 4.76
C ASN A 140 -30.55 11.33 5.09
N MET A 141 -30.03 12.19 4.21
CA MET A 141 -28.83 12.99 4.48
C MET A 141 -29.07 13.97 5.62
N GLN A 142 -30.23 14.63 5.66
CA GLN A 142 -30.58 15.54 6.75
C GLN A 142 -30.60 14.82 8.10
N GLU A 143 -31.19 13.63 8.18
CA GLU A 143 -31.24 12.84 9.40
C GLU A 143 -29.84 12.32 9.81
N GLY A 144 -29.11 11.70 8.89
CA GLY A 144 -27.81 11.09 9.17
C GLY A 144 -26.71 12.12 9.44
N LEU A 145 -26.58 13.13 8.57
CA LEU A 145 -25.57 14.17 8.73
C LEU A 145 -26.02 15.32 9.63
N LYS A 146 -27.26 15.34 10.14
CA LYS A 146 -27.84 16.47 10.88
C LYS A 146 -27.55 17.79 10.16
N LEU A 147 -27.86 17.84 8.87
CA LEU A 147 -27.68 19.03 8.05
C LEU A 147 -28.54 20.17 8.60
N ASN A 148 -28.08 21.41 8.41
CA ASN A 148 -28.92 22.55 8.72
C ASN A 148 -30.14 22.54 7.79
N PRO A 149 -31.35 22.86 8.29
CA PRO A 149 -32.56 22.90 7.46
C PRO A 149 -32.43 23.82 6.24
N GLU A 150 -31.60 24.86 6.34
CA GLU A 150 -31.31 25.82 5.27
C GLU A 150 -30.49 25.25 4.11
N ASP A 151 -29.72 24.17 4.35
CA ASP A 151 -28.87 23.54 3.33
C ASP A 151 -29.65 22.53 2.48
N VAL A 152 -30.76 21.98 2.99
CA VAL A 152 -31.55 20.93 2.30
C VAL A 152 -32.06 21.39 0.93
N PRO A 153 -32.64 22.60 0.76
CA PRO A 153 -33.05 23.09 -0.55
C PRO A 153 -31.86 23.28 -1.51
N GLN A 154 -30.68 23.62 -0.98
CA GLN A 154 -29.48 23.80 -1.80
C GLN A 154 -28.98 22.45 -2.32
N TRP A 155 -29.01 21.40 -1.50
CA TRP A 155 -28.72 20.03 -1.96
C TRP A 155 -29.68 19.57 -3.04
N LEU A 156 -30.99 19.75 -2.83
CA LEU A 156 -32.01 19.40 -3.82
C LEU A 156 -31.85 20.11 -5.17
N HIS A 157 -31.33 21.35 -5.15
CA HIS A 157 -31.09 22.10 -6.38
C HIS A 157 -29.94 21.52 -7.22
N VAL A 158 -28.87 21.00 -6.59
CA VAL A 158 -27.64 20.64 -7.32
C VAL A 158 -27.50 19.13 -7.58
N LEU A 159 -28.13 18.26 -6.78
CA LEU A 159 -28.12 16.81 -7.01
C LEU A 159 -28.68 16.37 -8.39
N PRO A 160 -29.72 17.01 -8.96
CA PRO A 160 -30.22 16.67 -10.29
C PRO A 160 -29.16 16.79 -11.40
N ALA A 161 -28.23 17.75 -11.28
CA ALA A 161 -27.15 17.93 -12.24
C ALA A 161 -26.18 16.73 -12.27
N LEU A 162 -25.89 16.15 -11.10
CA LEU A 162 -25.12 14.91 -11.00
C LEU A 162 -25.91 13.72 -11.55
N LEU A 163 -27.21 13.65 -11.24
CA LEU A 163 -28.05 12.54 -11.68
C LEU A 163 -28.16 12.46 -13.21
N ASP A 164 -28.25 13.60 -13.91
CA ASP A 164 -28.36 13.62 -15.39
C ASP A 164 -27.18 12.93 -16.10
N LYS A 165 -25.97 12.93 -15.50
CA LYS A 165 -24.80 12.25 -16.09
C LYS A 165 -24.52 10.87 -15.50
N SER A 166 -25.30 10.45 -14.51
CA SER A 166 -25.09 9.20 -13.76
C SER A 166 -25.53 7.94 -14.49
N ASP A 167 -26.29 8.05 -15.58
CA ASP A 167 -26.72 6.93 -16.43
C ASP A 167 -25.76 6.64 -17.61
N GLN A 168 -24.73 7.47 -17.79
CA GLN A 168 -23.86 7.43 -18.95
C GLN A 168 -22.61 6.57 -18.71
N GLY A 169 -22.60 5.36 -19.28
CA GLY A 169 -21.48 4.41 -19.19
C GLY A 169 -21.72 3.30 -18.16
N SER A 170 -20.72 2.43 -17.97
CA SER A 170 -20.84 1.30 -17.04
C SER A 170 -20.76 1.71 -15.57
N TRP A 171 -19.93 2.71 -15.24
CA TRP A 171 -19.79 3.20 -13.87
C TRP A 171 -19.25 4.65 -13.80
N PRO A 172 -20.09 5.65 -14.13
CA PRO A 172 -19.68 7.05 -14.15
C PRO A 172 -19.28 7.59 -12.76
N VAL A 173 -18.45 8.63 -12.74
CA VAL A 173 -17.97 9.28 -11.51
C VAL A 173 -19.13 9.92 -10.75
N GLU A 174 -20.13 10.43 -11.46
CA GLU A 174 -21.30 11.07 -10.88
C GLU A 174 -22.16 10.06 -10.10
N ALA A 175 -22.37 8.86 -10.67
CA ALA A 175 -23.04 7.77 -9.96
C ALA A 175 -22.25 7.37 -8.71
N LYS A 176 -20.92 7.24 -8.81
CA LYS A 176 -20.03 6.94 -7.67
C LYS A 176 -20.14 7.98 -6.56
N LEU A 177 -20.26 9.26 -6.91
CA LEU A 177 -20.41 10.35 -5.94
C LEU A 177 -21.78 10.25 -5.25
N LEU A 178 -22.86 10.02 -5.99
CA LEU A 178 -24.19 9.81 -5.40
C LEU A 178 -24.21 8.59 -4.47
N PHE A 179 -23.58 7.48 -4.86
CA PHE A 179 -23.43 6.30 -3.99
C PHE A 179 -22.64 6.60 -2.72
N ASP A 180 -21.58 7.41 -2.77
CA ASP A 180 -20.86 7.82 -1.55
C ASP A 180 -21.79 8.60 -0.60
N LEU A 181 -22.63 9.51 -1.13
CA LEU A 181 -23.60 10.26 -0.32
C LEU A 181 -24.68 9.34 0.28
N GLN A 182 -25.13 8.34 -0.46
CA GLN A 182 -26.04 7.31 0.07
C GLN A 182 -25.37 6.49 1.17
N GLU A 183 -24.16 5.99 0.97
CA GLU A 183 -23.44 5.21 1.99
C GLU A 183 -23.25 6.01 3.29
N VAL A 184 -23.01 7.33 3.22
CA VAL A 184 -23.01 8.18 4.42
C VAL A 184 -24.32 8.06 5.20
N CYS A 185 -25.47 8.10 4.53
CA CYS A 185 -26.78 7.97 5.17
C CYS A 185 -26.96 6.56 5.75
N LEU A 186 -26.57 5.54 4.97
CA LEU A 186 -26.70 4.15 5.36
C LEU A 186 -25.85 3.81 6.59
N GLU A 187 -24.68 4.43 6.78
CA GLU A 187 -23.85 4.24 7.99
C GLU A 187 -24.52 4.73 9.28
N TYR A 188 -25.37 5.77 9.21
CA TYR A 188 -26.15 6.23 10.35
C TYR A 188 -27.39 5.38 10.61
N GLN A 189 -28.01 4.84 9.55
CA GLN A 189 -29.20 4.00 9.64
C GLN A 189 -28.88 2.55 10.04
N ARG A 190 -27.75 2.02 9.56
CA ARG A 190 -27.37 0.60 9.73
C ARG A 190 -26.31 0.46 10.82
N LYS A 191 -26.58 -0.41 11.79
CA LYS A 191 -25.60 -0.73 12.83
C LYS A 191 -24.62 -1.75 12.28
N THR A 192 -23.33 -1.40 12.29
CA THR A 192 -22.25 -2.34 11.94
C THR A 192 -21.88 -3.18 13.17
N TYR A 193 -21.69 -4.49 12.97
CA TYR A 193 -21.28 -5.41 14.01
C TYR A 193 -19.96 -6.11 13.67
N ALA A 194 -19.09 -6.26 14.66
CA ALA A 194 -17.97 -7.19 14.62
C ALA A 194 -18.43 -8.61 14.98
N LEU A 195 -17.89 -9.61 14.30
CA LEU A 195 -18.07 -11.04 14.57
C LEU A 195 -16.73 -11.66 14.93
N ASP A 196 -16.44 -11.77 16.24
CA ASP A 196 -15.14 -12.27 16.69
C ASP A 196 -15.27 -13.64 17.35
N LEU A 197 -15.37 -14.67 16.50
CA LEU A 197 -15.46 -16.05 16.96
C LEU A 197 -14.18 -16.49 17.70
N ILE A 198 -13.01 -16.10 17.20
CA ILE A 198 -11.71 -16.43 17.80
C ILE A 198 -11.60 -15.81 19.21
N GLU A 199 -11.98 -14.55 19.35
CA GLU A 199 -11.90 -13.86 20.64
C GLU A 199 -12.95 -14.37 21.64
N TRP A 200 -14.13 -14.78 21.16
CA TRP A 200 -15.11 -15.50 21.97
C TRP A 200 -14.54 -16.83 22.51
N ILE A 201 -13.89 -17.64 21.66
CA ILE A 201 -13.23 -18.88 22.07
C ILE A 201 -12.14 -18.60 23.11
N LEU A 202 -11.21 -17.67 22.80
CA LEU A 202 -10.09 -17.32 23.68
C LEU A 202 -10.54 -16.71 25.02
N SER A 203 -11.68 -16.03 25.04
CA SER A 203 -12.26 -15.47 26.26
C SER A 203 -13.11 -16.47 27.05
N ALA A 204 -13.18 -17.73 26.62
CA ALA A 204 -14.04 -18.77 27.19
C ALA A 204 -15.51 -18.31 27.32
N GLY A 205 -16.00 -17.61 26.29
CA GLY A 205 -17.38 -17.13 26.22
C GLY A 205 -17.69 -15.87 27.03
N LYS A 206 -16.70 -15.22 27.66
CA LYS A 206 -16.91 -13.98 28.43
C LYS A 206 -17.17 -12.76 27.54
N ARG A 207 -16.67 -12.76 26.30
CA ARG A 207 -16.90 -11.68 25.32
C ARG A 207 -17.97 -12.13 24.32
N PRO A 208 -19.02 -11.35 24.04
CA PRO A 208 -20.06 -11.76 23.08
C PRO A 208 -19.51 -11.84 21.65
N ILE A 209 -20.01 -12.80 20.86
CA ILE A 209 -19.60 -13.00 19.46
C ILE A 209 -19.96 -11.78 18.60
N LYS A 210 -21.15 -11.21 18.82
CA LYS A 210 -21.67 -10.06 18.07
C LYS A 210 -21.51 -8.77 18.88
N ARG A 211 -20.74 -7.80 18.37
CA ARG A 211 -20.48 -6.51 19.06
C ARG A 211 -20.79 -5.31 18.17
N PRO A 212 -21.57 -4.32 18.66
CA PRO A 212 -21.88 -3.12 17.88
C PRO A 212 -20.68 -2.16 17.82
N LEU A 213 -20.32 -1.72 16.61
CA LEU A 213 -19.22 -0.79 16.36
C LEU A 213 -19.73 0.66 16.20
N ASN A 214 -20.22 1.24 17.30
CA ASN A 214 -20.83 2.59 17.27
C ASN A 214 -19.83 3.70 16.90
N SER A 215 -18.55 3.54 17.28
CA SER A 215 -17.46 4.49 16.98
C SER A 215 -17.16 4.59 15.49
N LEU A 216 -17.31 3.48 14.75
CA LEU A 216 -16.89 3.37 13.37
C LEU A 216 -17.78 4.18 12.41
N GLN A 217 -19.06 4.33 12.74
CA GLN A 217 -20.05 5.03 11.90
C GLN A 217 -19.62 6.47 11.59
N LEU A 218 -19.19 7.22 12.61
CA LEU A 218 -18.71 8.62 12.46
C LEU A 218 -17.48 8.72 11.55
N VAL A 219 -16.61 7.72 11.65
CA VAL A 219 -15.36 7.67 10.90
C VAL A 219 -15.64 7.38 9.43
N ARG A 220 -16.45 6.36 9.14
CA ARG A 220 -16.85 6.01 7.77
C ARG A 220 -17.64 7.11 7.08
N ALA A 221 -18.57 7.75 7.78
CA ALA A 221 -19.30 8.90 7.24
C ALA A 221 -18.33 9.99 6.75
N THR A 222 -17.28 10.28 7.53
CA THR A 222 -16.24 11.23 7.16
C THR A 222 -15.42 10.76 5.94
N GLN A 223 -15.11 9.47 5.84
CA GLN A 223 -14.39 8.89 4.69
C GLN A 223 -15.19 8.91 3.39
N HIS A 224 -16.49 8.60 3.45
CA HIS A 224 -17.37 8.65 2.28
C HIS A 224 -17.55 10.10 1.79
N LEU A 225 -17.70 11.07 2.70
CA LEU A 225 -17.73 12.50 2.32
C LEU A 225 -16.42 12.96 1.67
N ARG A 226 -15.28 12.49 2.17
CA ARG A 226 -13.96 12.77 1.56
C ARG A 226 -13.82 12.13 0.17
N SER A 227 -14.30 10.91 0.01
CA SER A 227 -14.35 10.23 -1.30
C SER A 227 -15.24 10.98 -2.28
N ALA A 228 -16.40 11.46 -1.83
CA ALA A 228 -17.30 12.29 -2.62
C ALA A 228 -16.62 13.61 -3.05
N ALA A 229 -15.90 14.27 -2.14
CA ALA A 229 -15.16 15.49 -2.43
C ALA A 229 -14.05 15.28 -3.48
N GLN A 230 -13.33 14.15 -3.41
CA GLN A 230 -12.33 13.78 -4.41
C GLN A 230 -12.96 13.51 -5.78
N ARG A 231 -14.07 12.76 -5.81
CA ARG A 231 -14.80 12.42 -7.03
C ARG A 231 -15.42 13.66 -7.70
N LEU A 232 -15.83 14.66 -6.92
CA LEU A 232 -16.37 15.92 -7.46
C LEU A 232 -15.39 16.61 -8.42
N THR A 233 -14.08 16.52 -8.18
CA THR A 233 -13.08 17.13 -9.07
C THR A 233 -13.04 16.50 -10.47
N MET A 234 -13.53 15.27 -10.61
CA MET A 234 -13.58 14.51 -11.87
C MET A 234 -15.00 14.45 -12.46
N ALA A 235 -15.99 15.01 -11.77
CA ALA A 235 -17.39 14.98 -12.20
C ALA A 235 -17.67 15.99 -13.33
N ARG A 236 -18.51 15.58 -14.29
CA ARG A 236 -18.96 16.37 -15.44
C ARG A 236 -20.18 17.21 -15.06
N VAL A 237 -19.94 18.26 -14.28
CA VAL A 237 -20.92 19.29 -13.90
C VAL A 237 -20.40 20.66 -14.32
N SER A 238 -21.30 21.66 -14.42
CA SER A 238 -20.87 23.03 -14.70
C SER A 238 -19.99 23.58 -13.58
N ASP A 239 -19.17 24.60 -13.86
CA ASP A 239 -18.27 25.17 -12.86
C ASP A 239 -19.04 25.84 -11.69
N ASP A 240 -20.21 26.44 -11.94
CA ASP A 240 -21.06 27.01 -10.88
C ASP A 240 -21.61 25.90 -9.95
N GLU A 241 -22.16 24.83 -10.53
CA GLU A 241 -22.65 23.68 -9.76
C GLU A 241 -21.52 22.98 -9.00
N ARG A 242 -20.33 22.86 -9.59
CA ARG A 242 -19.14 22.30 -8.93
C ARG A 242 -18.77 23.11 -7.69
N GLN A 243 -18.74 24.43 -7.79
CA GLN A 243 -18.41 25.30 -6.65
C GLN A 243 -19.45 25.20 -5.54
N ARG A 244 -20.75 25.15 -5.90
CA ARG A 244 -21.84 24.96 -4.92
C ARG A 244 -21.75 23.60 -4.22
N LEU A 245 -21.60 22.52 -4.98
CA LEU A 245 -21.40 21.17 -4.43
C LEU A 245 -20.15 21.09 -3.56
N ALA A 246 -19.05 21.71 -3.98
CA ALA A 246 -17.82 21.73 -3.20
C ALA A 246 -18.04 22.41 -1.85
N LYS A 247 -18.74 23.55 -1.83
CA LYS A 247 -19.07 24.25 -0.58
C LYS A 247 -19.96 23.41 0.33
N LEU A 248 -21.00 22.77 -0.20
CA LEU A 248 -21.91 21.92 0.57
C LEU A 248 -21.20 20.68 1.14
N ILE A 249 -20.44 19.95 0.32
CA ILE A 249 -19.67 18.76 0.74
C ILE A 249 -18.59 19.16 1.75
N GLN A 250 -17.87 20.26 1.54
CA GLN A 250 -16.85 20.73 2.50
C GLN A 250 -17.47 21.12 3.85
N THR A 251 -18.64 21.76 3.84
CA THR A 251 -19.36 22.12 5.07
C THR A 251 -19.81 20.86 5.82
N ALA A 252 -20.43 19.91 5.12
CA ALA A 252 -20.82 18.62 5.70
C ALA A 252 -19.61 17.82 6.24
N MET A 253 -18.50 17.79 5.49
CA MET A 253 -17.27 17.13 5.89
C MET A 253 -16.68 17.77 7.15
N ARG A 254 -16.63 19.11 7.22
CA ARG A 254 -16.15 19.84 8.40
C ARG A 254 -17.00 19.54 9.64
N GLN A 255 -18.33 19.58 9.51
CA GLN A 255 -19.24 19.22 10.60
C GLN A 255 -19.06 17.77 11.07
N SER A 256 -18.85 16.84 10.14
CA SER A 256 -18.57 15.43 10.46
C SER A 256 -17.22 15.27 11.19
N GLU A 257 -16.17 15.95 10.71
CA GLU A 257 -14.85 15.97 11.36
C GLU A 257 -14.92 16.59 12.77
N ASP A 258 -15.66 17.68 12.95
CA ASP A 258 -15.82 18.34 14.25
C ASP A 258 -16.51 17.40 15.26
N ARG A 259 -17.59 16.71 14.87
CA ARG A 259 -18.28 15.72 15.72
C ARG A 259 -17.38 14.53 16.07
N LEU A 260 -16.60 14.06 15.10
CA LEU A 260 -15.62 12.99 15.32
C LEU A 260 -14.60 13.43 16.38
N ARG A 261 -14.06 14.65 16.25
CA ARG A 261 -13.11 15.20 17.24
C ARG A 261 -13.75 15.38 18.61
N GLU A 262 -14.96 15.94 18.67
CA GLU A 262 -15.71 16.09 19.93
C GLU A 262 -15.95 14.75 20.64
N ARG A 263 -16.20 13.67 19.87
CA ARG A 263 -16.41 12.33 20.42
C ARG A 263 -15.12 11.67 20.91
N PHE A 264 -14.05 11.70 20.10
CA PHE A 264 -12.84 10.90 20.37
C PHE A 264 -11.77 11.65 21.18
N ARG A 265 -11.72 12.99 21.13
CA ARG A 265 -10.76 13.78 21.92
C ARG A 265 -10.83 13.49 23.42
N PRO A 266 -12.01 13.51 24.09
CA PRO A 266 -12.07 13.19 25.53
C PRO A 266 -11.67 11.73 25.80
N VAL A 267 -12.11 10.79 24.96
CA VAL A 267 -11.76 9.36 25.10
C VAL A 267 -10.24 9.14 25.05
N LEU A 268 -9.54 9.81 24.13
CA LEU A 268 -8.08 9.78 24.05
C LEU A 268 -7.46 10.42 25.29
N TYR A 269 -7.92 11.61 25.69
CA TYR A 269 -7.38 12.30 26.86
C TYR A 269 -7.50 11.45 28.14
N ASP A 270 -8.68 10.89 28.39
CA ASP A 270 -8.96 10.03 29.55
C ASP A 270 -8.13 8.74 29.50
N ALA A 271 -7.99 8.12 28.32
CA ALA A 271 -7.17 6.92 28.16
C ALA A 271 -5.69 7.17 28.48
N PHE A 272 -5.13 8.32 28.06
CA PHE A 272 -3.76 8.69 28.42
C PHE A 272 -3.63 8.96 29.92
N HIS A 273 -4.59 9.68 30.50
CA HIS A 273 -4.61 10.00 31.93
C HIS A 273 -4.70 8.73 32.79
N ASP A 274 -5.64 7.83 32.50
CA ASP A 274 -5.91 6.60 33.25
C ASP A 274 -4.71 5.64 33.32
N VAL A 275 -3.86 5.68 32.30
CA VAL A 275 -2.68 4.81 32.20
C VAL A 275 -1.46 5.42 32.90
N GLY A 276 -1.56 6.68 33.34
CA GLY A 276 -0.51 7.41 34.05
C GLY A 276 0.38 8.26 33.13
N LEU A 277 -0.04 8.51 31.89
CA LEU A 277 0.64 9.43 30.97
C LEU A 277 0.13 10.85 31.17
N VAL A 278 0.37 11.38 32.38
CA VAL A 278 -0.06 12.72 32.78
C VAL A 278 1.04 13.73 32.46
N ALA A 279 0.66 14.84 31.83
CA ALA A 279 1.55 15.95 31.54
C ALA A 279 1.77 16.80 32.79
N ALA A 280 3.01 16.88 33.28
CA ALA A 280 3.34 17.64 34.49
C ALA A 280 3.68 19.11 34.18
N ASN A 281 4.24 19.37 32.99
CA ASN A 281 4.82 20.67 32.62
C ASN A 281 4.12 21.25 31.37
N PRO A 282 4.15 22.59 31.15
CA PRO A 282 3.54 23.20 29.96
C PRO A 282 4.01 22.60 28.61
N PRO A 283 5.30 22.28 28.40
CA PRO A 283 5.73 21.59 27.17
C PRO A 283 5.13 20.19 27.00
N GLU A 284 4.85 19.50 28.10
CA GLU A 284 4.22 18.18 28.07
C GLU A 284 2.72 18.29 27.82
N GLN A 285 2.06 19.35 28.31
CA GLN A 285 0.65 19.63 28.02
C GLN A 285 0.45 19.91 26.53
N VAL A 286 1.30 20.78 25.95
CA VAL A 286 1.29 21.04 24.50
C VAL A 286 1.60 19.77 23.72
N ALA A 287 2.55 18.94 24.20
CA ALA A 287 2.86 17.67 23.56
C ALA A 287 1.69 16.68 23.62
N LEU A 288 0.97 16.59 24.74
CA LEU A 288 -0.21 15.73 24.87
C LEU A 288 -1.32 16.17 23.91
N GLN A 289 -1.64 17.47 23.87
CA GLN A 289 -2.62 18.02 22.93
C GLN A 289 -2.23 17.70 21.49
N LYS A 290 -0.95 17.91 21.14
CA LYS A 290 -0.42 17.60 19.82
C LYS A 290 -0.51 16.12 19.47
N ILE A 291 -0.18 15.22 20.40
CA ILE A 291 -0.31 13.77 20.22
C ILE A 291 -1.77 13.42 19.91
N ILE A 292 -2.72 13.95 20.69
CA ILE A 292 -4.15 13.69 20.51
C ILE A 292 -4.61 14.18 19.13
N GLU A 293 -4.28 15.42 18.74
CA GLU A 293 -4.66 15.94 17.43
C GLU A 293 -4.01 15.18 16.26
N GLU A 294 -2.75 14.72 16.40
CA GLU A 294 -2.10 13.86 15.40
C GLU A 294 -2.83 12.50 15.24
N LEU A 295 -3.30 11.90 16.34
CA LEU A 295 -4.07 10.66 16.30
C LEU A 295 -5.47 10.88 15.70
N LEU A 296 -6.14 11.99 16.04
CA LEU A 296 -7.42 12.37 15.44
C LEU A 296 -7.27 12.62 13.94
N ASP A 297 -6.19 13.29 13.51
CA ASP A 297 -5.87 13.48 12.10
C ASP A 297 -5.72 12.13 11.38
N ARG A 298 -5.05 11.14 12.00
CA ARG A 298 -4.95 9.78 11.45
C ARG A 298 -6.32 9.11 11.29
N ILE A 299 -7.19 9.22 12.29
CA ILE A 299 -8.57 8.70 12.20
C ILE A 299 -9.33 9.37 11.06
N THR A 300 -9.27 10.70 10.92
CA THR A 300 -9.97 11.41 9.84
C THR A 300 -9.42 11.08 8.43
N GLU A 301 -8.12 10.79 8.32
CA GLU A 301 -7.46 10.55 7.04
C GLU A 301 -7.55 9.09 6.59
N TYR A 302 -7.33 8.13 7.49
CA TYR A 302 -7.23 6.69 7.18
C TYR A 302 -8.37 5.85 7.76
N GLY A 303 -9.16 6.39 8.68
CA GLY A 303 -10.26 5.70 9.35
C GLY A 303 -9.87 4.86 10.56
N PHE A 304 -8.58 4.64 10.76
CA PHE A 304 -8.06 3.94 11.91
C PHE A 304 -6.63 4.41 12.20
N PHE A 305 -6.12 4.01 13.35
CA PHE A 305 -4.68 4.06 13.63
C PHE A 305 -4.23 2.82 14.39
N THR A 306 -2.94 2.52 14.31
CA THR A 306 -2.35 1.29 14.83
C THR A 306 -1.52 1.54 16.09
N PHE A 307 -1.15 0.46 16.78
CA PHE A 307 -0.15 0.51 17.85
C PHE A 307 1.18 1.17 17.42
N ALA A 308 1.63 0.91 16.19
CA ALA A 308 2.86 1.50 15.66
C ALA A 308 2.72 3.02 15.52
N ASP A 309 1.57 3.51 15.02
CA ASP A 309 1.29 4.95 14.95
C ASP A 309 1.26 5.59 16.34
N LEU A 310 0.58 4.96 17.30
CA LEU A 310 0.48 5.42 18.68
C LEU A 310 1.87 5.58 19.31
N ARG A 311 2.70 4.53 19.20
CA ARG A 311 4.06 4.55 19.69
C ARG A 311 4.89 5.62 19.00
N ASP A 312 4.85 5.69 17.68
CA ASP A 312 5.65 6.63 16.91
C ASP A 312 5.31 8.08 17.24
N THR A 313 4.02 8.39 17.41
CA THR A 313 3.55 9.72 17.81
C THR A 313 4.04 10.08 19.22
N ILE A 314 4.03 9.16 20.19
CA ILE A 314 4.62 9.38 21.52
C ILE A 314 6.15 9.54 21.44
N SER A 315 6.82 8.71 20.64
CA SER A 315 8.28 8.72 20.45
C SER A 315 8.79 10.04 19.86
N ARG A 316 8.01 10.69 18.98
CA ARG A 316 8.37 11.97 18.34
C ARG A 316 8.08 13.20 19.20
N ASN A 317 7.16 13.10 20.17
CA ASN A 317 6.72 14.21 21.00
C ASN A 317 7.41 14.22 22.39
N GLN A 318 7.20 15.29 23.16
CA GLN A 318 7.92 15.52 24.42
C GLN A 318 7.31 14.83 25.65
N LEU A 319 6.06 14.36 25.55
CA LEU A 319 5.46 13.52 26.58
C LEU A 319 6.05 12.11 26.48
N LYS A 320 6.84 11.73 27.48
CA LYS A 320 7.58 10.46 27.52
C LYS A 320 7.04 9.52 28.59
N LEU A 321 7.19 8.22 28.35
CA LEU A 321 6.80 7.17 29.29
C LEU A 321 7.57 7.35 30.61
N PRO A 322 6.88 7.28 31.77
CA PRO A 322 7.56 7.21 33.06
C PRO A 322 8.38 5.91 33.15
N ASP A 323 9.49 5.97 33.88
CA ASP A 323 10.33 4.81 34.15
C ASP A 323 9.56 3.80 35.04
N LEU A 324 9.79 2.50 34.81
CA LEU A 324 9.17 1.41 35.55
C LEU A 324 9.87 1.27 36.90
N ALA A 325 9.24 1.73 37.98
CA ALA A 325 9.80 1.67 39.33
C ALA A 325 9.77 0.24 39.93
N ASP A 326 8.74 -0.55 39.61
CA ASP A 326 8.48 -1.85 40.26
C ASP A 326 8.52 -3.05 39.29
N PRO A 327 9.13 -4.19 39.66
CA PRO A 327 9.07 -5.43 38.88
C PRO A 327 7.63 -5.94 38.64
N TYR A 328 6.70 -5.63 39.55
CA TYR A 328 5.29 -6.00 39.39
C TYR A 328 4.59 -5.16 38.32
N SER A 329 5.05 -3.92 38.08
CA SER A 329 4.53 -3.06 37.01
C SER A 329 4.85 -3.60 35.61
N TYR A 330 5.92 -4.41 35.47
CA TYR A 330 6.27 -5.10 34.23
C TYR A 330 5.23 -6.15 33.84
N TRP A 331 4.79 -7.00 34.78
CA TRP A 331 3.79 -8.04 34.50
C TRP A 331 2.43 -7.47 34.10
N ARG A 332 2.09 -6.29 34.63
CA ARG A 332 0.88 -5.56 34.24
C ARG A 332 1.03 -4.87 32.88
N GLY A 333 2.23 -4.83 32.30
CA GLY A 333 2.58 -4.11 31.08
C GLY A 333 2.92 -2.65 31.34
N ASP A 334 3.87 -2.13 30.57
CA ASP A 334 4.26 -0.73 30.61
C ASP A 334 3.07 0.21 30.27
N PRO A 335 3.18 1.52 30.50
CA PRO A 335 2.09 2.45 30.17
C PRO A 335 1.68 2.38 28.69
N LEU A 336 2.57 2.11 27.74
CA LEU A 336 2.17 1.99 26.34
C LEU A 336 1.30 0.74 26.09
N LEU A 337 1.65 -0.42 26.63
CA LEU A 337 0.87 -1.67 26.51
C LEU A 337 -0.44 -1.64 27.30
N ARG A 338 -0.52 -0.83 28.37
CA ARG A 338 -1.79 -0.56 29.07
C ARG A 338 -2.69 0.36 28.25
N LEU A 339 -2.11 1.37 27.60
CA LEU A 339 -2.83 2.27 26.69
C LEU A 339 -3.37 1.51 25.47
N ASP A 340 -2.55 0.66 24.86
CA ASP A 340 -2.93 -0.24 23.76
C ASP A 340 -4.19 -1.05 24.10
N ARG A 341 -4.19 -1.77 25.23
CA ARG A 341 -5.36 -2.54 25.69
C ARG A 341 -6.58 -1.68 25.95
N ARG A 342 -6.40 -0.48 26.53
CA ARG A 342 -7.52 0.41 26.85
C ARG A 342 -8.14 1.01 25.59
N LEU A 343 -7.33 1.47 24.64
CA LEU A 343 -7.80 2.00 23.37
C LEU A 343 -8.48 0.92 22.52
N ALA A 344 -7.99 -0.33 22.56
CA ALA A 344 -8.64 -1.46 21.90
C ALA A 344 -10.06 -1.71 22.42
N THR A 345 -10.31 -1.44 23.71
CA THR A 345 -11.66 -1.55 24.29
C THR A 345 -12.52 -0.30 24.06
N LEU A 346 -11.95 0.90 24.13
CA LEU A 346 -12.72 2.16 24.07
C LEU A 346 -13.04 2.60 22.64
N MET A 347 -12.22 2.22 21.67
CA MET A 347 -12.33 2.66 20.27
C MET A 347 -12.34 1.46 19.33
N GLU A 348 -13.20 0.48 19.65
CA GLU A 348 -13.35 -0.73 18.84
C GLU A 348 -13.66 -0.37 17.38
N GLY A 349 -12.97 -1.03 16.45
CA GLY A 349 -13.07 -0.77 15.00
C GLY A 349 -12.24 0.41 14.49
N VAL A 350 -11.86 1.37 15.34
CA VAL A 350 -11.07 2.57 14.99
C VAL A 350 -9.61 2.46 15.44
N TYR A 351 -9.34 1.83 16.57
CA TYR A 351 -7.99 1.49 16.99
C TYR A 351 -7.68 0.03 16.71
N ARG A 352 -6.56 -0.22 16.04
CA ARG A 352 -6.04 -1.58 15.85
C ARG A 352 -5.02 -1.91 16.92
N HIS A 353 -5.34 -2.95 17.69
CA HIS A 353 -4.48 -3.52 18.71
C HIS A 353 -3.13 -3.97 18.13
N GLY A 354 -2.05 -3.82 18.90
CA GLY A 354 -0.71 -4.23 18.48
C GLY A 354 -0.59 -5.74 18.25
N GLU A 355 0.08 -6.13 17.16
CA GLU A 355 0.38 -7.53 16.90
C GLU A 355 1.30 -8.10 18.01
N PHE A 356 1.26 -9.43 18.20
CA PHE A 356 1.98 -10.09 19.30
C PHE A 356 3.48 -9.73 19.33
N TYR A 357 4.16 -9.76 18.17
CA TYR A 357 5.59 -9.49 18.10
C TYR A 357 5.95 -8.05 18.47
N LEU A 358 5.13 -7.06 18.10
CA LEU A 358 5.33 -5.66 18.48
C LEU A 358 5.17 -5.46 19.99
N ARG A 359 4.14 -6.09 20.57
CA ARG A 359 3.87 -6.00 22.01
C ARG A 359 4.92 -6.72 22.84
N TRP A 360 5.34 -7.90 22.40
CA TRP A 360 6.42 -8.64 23.04
C TRP A 360 7.72 -7.85 23.00
N MET A 361 8.04 -7.24 21.86
CA MET A 361 9.23 -6.40 21.71
C MET A 361 9.16 -5.13 22.56
N GLU A 362 8.01 -4.45 22.66
CA GLU A 362 7.84 -3.32 23.57
C GLU A 362 8.03 -3.77 25.03
N SER A 363 7.43 -4.90 25.41
CA SER A 363 7.63 -5.50 26.73
C SER A 363 9.12 -5.72 27.01
N CYS A 364 9.84 -6.41 26.12
CA CYS A 364 11.28 -6.63 26.27
C CYS A 364 12.07 -5.31 26.34
N SER A 365 11.75 -4.35 25.47
CA SER A 365 12.43 -3.05 25.44
C SER A 365 12.19 -2.24 26.72
N SER A 366 11.00 -2.37 27.33
CA SER A 366 10.68 -1.70 28.59
C SER A 366 11.55 -2.17 29.76
N LEU A 367 12.00 -3.44 29.75
CA LEU A 367 12.96 -3.93 30.74
C LEU A 367 14.33 -3.27 30.55
N PHE A 368 14.82 -3.24 29.31
CA PHE A 368 16.15 -2.69 29.00
C PHE A 368 16.22 -1.17 29.11
N PHE A 369 15.16 -0.45 28.76
CA PHE A 369 15.20 1.02 28.65
C PHE A 369 14.39 1.74 29.73
N GLY A 370 13.33 1.10 30.24
CA GLY A 370 12.42 1.65 31.24
C GLY A 370 12.83 1.39 32.69
N THR A 371 13.76 0.46 32.96
CA THR A 371 14.29 0.21 34.31
C THR A 371 15.70 0.76 34.47
N ASN A 372 16.06 1.17 35.70
CA ASN A 372 17.41 1.67 36.00
C ASN A 372 18.49 0.60 35.76
N VAL A 373 18.24 -0.64 36.20
CA VAL A 373 19.19 -1.76 36.06
C VAL A 373 19.35 -2.16 34.59
N GLY A 374 18.24 -2.31 33.87
CA GLY A 374 18.27 -2.62 32.44
C GLY A 374 19.01 -1.56 31.65
N ARG A 375 18.79 -0.28 31.96
CA ARG A 375 19.46 0.83 31.27
C ARG A 375 20.94 0.84 31.55
N LEU A 376 21.35 0.66 32.81
CA LEU A 376 22.77 0.52 33.16
C LEU A 376 23.42 -0.65 32.42
N PHE A 377 22.73 -1.78 32.30
CA PHE A 377 23.21 -2.92 31.54
C PHE A 377 23.31 -2.60 30.03
N THR A 378 22.28 -1.99 29.44
CA THR A 378 22.30 -1.63 28.02
C THR A 378 23.39 -0.61 27.70
N GLU A 379 23.47 0.50 28.45
CA GLU A 379 24.42 1.58 28.19
C GLU A 379 25.87 1.19 28.48
N ASN A 380 26.11 0.36 29.51
CA ASN A 380 27.48 0.04 29.93
C ASN A 380 27.99 -1.30 29.42
N VAL A 381 27.11 -2.22 29.02
CA VAL A 381 27.49 -3.56 28.54
C VAL A 381 27.08 -3.76 27.09
N VAL A 382 25.78 -3.77 26.80
CA VAL A 382 25.27 -4.15 25.48
C VAL A 382 25.75 -3.22 24.38
N LEU A 383 25.65 -1.91 24.58
CA LEU A 383 25.98 -0.91 23.57
C LEU A 383 27.49 -0.83 23.28
N PRO A 384 28.39 -0.71 24.28
CA PRO A 384 29.83 -0.63 24.02
C PRO A 384 30.44 -1.97 23.60
N PHE A 385 30.14 -3.07 24.30
CA PHE A 385 30.72 -4.37 23.98
C PHE A 385 30.02 -5.00 22.78
N GLY A 386 28.68 -4.98 22.69
CA GLY A 386 27.97 -5.42 21.49
C GLY A 386 28.36 -4.62 20.24
N GLY A 387 28.54 -3.30 20.38
CA GLY A 387 29.08 -2.44 19.33
C GLY A 387 30.50 -2.80 18.91
N ALA A 388 31.38 -3.11 19.88
CA ALA A 388 32.75 -3.56 19.61
C ALA A 388 32.77 -4.90 18.85
N TRP A 389 31.94 -5.86 19.27
CA TRP A 389 31.79 -7.14 18.59
C TRP A 389 31.34 -6.95 17.14
N ALA A 390 30.29 -6.16 16.94
CA ALA A 390 29.74 -5.88 15.62
C ALA A 390 30.76 -5.18 14.72
N LEU A 391 31.52 -4.21 15.23
CA LEU A 391 32.57 -3.51 14.46
C LEU A 391 33.69 -4.46 14.05
N LEU A 392 34.25 -5.22 15.00
CA LEU A 392 35.35 -6.14 14.72
C LEU A 392 34.93 -7.22 13.74
N LYS A 393 33.74 -7.80 13.90
CA LYS A 393 33.24 -8.80 12.96
C LYS A 393 32.92 -8.24 11.60
N THR A 394 32.43 -7.00 11.51
CA THR A 394 32.25 -6.33 10.22
C THR A 394 33.58 -6.13 9.50
N LEU A 395 34.63 -5.74 10.24
CA LEU A 395 35.99 -5.60 9.70
C LEU A 395 36.59 -6.95 9.29
N GLU A 396 36.36 -8.00 10.08
CA GLU A 396 36.77 -9.37 9.78
C GLU A 396 36.16 -9.85 8.46
N ILE A 397 34.83 -9.73 8.32
CA ILE A 397 34.10 -10.07 7.09
C ILE A 397 34.60 -9.21 5.91
N GLY A 398 34.81 -7.91 6.13
CA GLY A 398 35.30 -7.01 5.11
C GLY A 398 36.70 -7.39 4.60
N TYR A 399 37.59 -7.78 5.52
CA TYR A 399 38.93 -8.23 5.18
C TYR A 399 38.90 -9.53 4.38
N THR A 400 38.20 -10.56 4.87
CA THR A 400 38.13 -11.88 4.21
C THR A 400 37.48 -11.80 2.83
N HIS A 401 36.45 -10.96 2.65
CA HIS A 401 35.67 -10.95 1.41
C HIS A 401 36.15 -9.93 0.36
N TYR A 402 36.75 -8.81 0.77
CA TYR A 402 37.16 -7.76 -0.16
C TYR A 402 38.68 -7.56 -0.22
N VAL A 403 39.39 -7.69 0.91
CA VAL A 403 40.83 -7.40 0.95
C VAL A 403 41.65 -8.64 0.59
N GLN A 404 41.34 -9.79 1.18
CA GLN A 404 42.06 -11.04 0.95
C GLN A 404 42.04 -11.49 -0.52
N PRO A 405 40.94 -11.37 -1.29
CA PRO A 405 40.96 -11.76 -2.70
C PRO A 405 41.79 -10.84 -3.60
N ILE A 406 42.04 -9.60 -3.18
CA ILE A 406 42.77 -8.58 -3.96
C ILE A 406 44.26 -8.52 -3.57
N PHE A 407 44.55 -8.67 -2.27
CA PHE A 407 45.88 -8.44 -1.69
C PHE A 407 46.45 -9.67 -0.97
N GLY A 408 45.70 -10.78 -0.90
CA GLY A 408 46.19 -12.03 -0.31
C GLY A 408 47.26 -12.68 -1.19
N PRO A 409 48.17 -13.49 -0.61
CA PRO A 409 49.14 -14.25 -1.40
C PRO A 409 48.40 -15.14 -2.41
N ALA A 410 48.90 -15.20 -3.65
CA ALA A 410 48.32 -15.92 -4.78
C ALA A 410 48.29 -17.47 -4.64
N SER A 411 48.33 -17.98 -3.41
CA SER A 411 48.49 -19.41 -3.10
C SER A 411 47.18 -20.15 -2.83
N SER A 412 46.01 -19.58 -3.15
CA SER A 412 44.78 -20.36 -3.25
C SER A 412 44.42 -20.52 -4.72
N GLU A 413 45.09 -21.46 -5.40
CA GLU A 413 44.55 -22.04 -6.63
C GLU A 413 43.12 -22.49 -6.32
N ARG A 414 42.13 -21.80 -6.88
CA ARG A 414 40.74 -22.24 -6.85
C ARG A 414 40.68 -23.47 -7.75
N VAL A 415 40.86 -24.65 -7.17
CA VAL A 415 40.58 -25.91 -7.84
C VAL A 415 39.08 -25.86 -8.23
N PRO A 416 38.73 -25.91 -9.52
CA PRO A 416 37.33 -25.94 -9.96
C PRO A 416 36.62 -27.13 -9.31
N TRP A 417 35.35 -26.97 -8.92
CA TRP A 417 34.55 -28.06 -8.32
C TRP A 417 34.50 -29.32 -9.21
N GLN A 418 34.71 -29.18 -10.51
CA GLN A 418 34.78 -30.27 -11.50
C GLN A 418 35.97 -31.23 -11.28
N THR A 419 37.08 -30.76 -10.70
CA THR A 419 38.26 -31.60 -10.43
C THR A 419 38.12 -32.49 -9.18
N ILE A 420 37.17 -32.18 -8.29
CA ILE A 420 36.89 -33.03 -7.11
C ILE A 420 36.05 -34.24 -7.50
N GLU A 421 35.05 -34.07 -8.38
CA GLU A 421 34.25 -35.19 -8.90
C GLU A 421 35.07 -36.17 -9.74
N ALA A 422 36.02 -35.67 -10.53
CA ALA A 422 36.94 -36.52 -11.29
C ALA A 422 37.87 -37.37 -10.38
N ALA A 423 38.19 -36.89 -9.18
CA ALA A 423 39.03 -37.61 -8.22
C ALA A 423 38.24 -38.61 -7.35
N THR A 424 36.94 -38.37 -7.14
CA THR A 424 36.06 -39.30 -6.39
C THR A 424 35.34 -40.32 -7.27
N GLY A 425 35.39 -40.16 -8.60
CA GLY A 425 34.60 -40.95 -9.56
C GLY A 425 35.30 -42.13 -10.24
N SER A 426 36.62 -42.35 -10.08
CA SER A 426 37.30 -43.45 -10.76
C SER A 426 38.11 -44.34 -9.82
N ALA A 427 37.57 -45.54 -9.61
CA ALA A 427 38.23 -46.79 -9.25
C ALA A 427 39.09 -46.82 -7.98
N ALA A 428 38.60 -47.59 -7.00
CA ALA A 428 39.42 -48.27 -6.01
C ALA A 428 40.56 -49.05 -6.70
N VAL A 429 41.78 -48.52 -6.66
CA VAL A 429 43.01 -49.29 -6.88
C VAL A 429 43.69 -49.41 -5.52
N GLN A 430 43.61 -50.62 -4.96
CA GLN A 430 44.35 -51.01 -3.77
C GLN A 430 45.86 -50.92 -4.05
N GLY A 431 46.62 -50.20 -3.21
CA GLY A 431 48.06 -50.45 -3.06
C GLY A 431 49.06 -49.30 -3.28
N LEU A 432 48.66 -48.03 -3.35
CA LEU A 432 49.61 -46.89 -3.32
C LEU A 432 49.26 -45.93 -2.17
N PRO A 433 50.25 -45.30 -1.51
CA PRO A 433 49.98 -44.26 -0.52
C PRO A 433 49.34 -43.08 -1.25
N GLY A 434 48.02 -42.93 -1.11
CA GLY A 434 47.30 -41.80 -1.68
C GLY A 434 47.84 -40.48 -1.11
N PRO A 435 47.77 -39.36 -1.86
CA PRO A 435 48.13 -38.06 -1.32
C PRO A 435 47.30 -37.81 -0.07
N ALA A 436 47.97 -37.41 1.02
CA ALA A 436 47.32 -37.06 2.27
C ALA A 436 46.16 -36.10 2.00
N PRO A 437 44.99 -36.24 2.68
CA PRO A 437 43.90 -35.30 2.51
C PRO A 437 44.45 -33.90 2.73
N LEU A 438 44.40 -33.06 1.69
CA LEU A 438 44.72 -31.65 1.79
C LEU A 438 43.70 -31.04 2.74
N VAL A 439 44.05 -31.00 4.02
CA VAL A 439 43.35 -30.19 5.02
C VAL A 439 43.60 -28.76 4.62
N VAL A 440 42.72 -28.20 3.78
CA VAL A 440 42.62 -26.76 3.57
C VAL A 440 42.18 -26.19 4.90
N ARG A 441 43.15 -25.88 5.76
CA ARG A 441 42.92 -25.12 6.97
C ARG A 441 42.59 -23.72 6.51
N GLU A 442 41.30 -23.40 6.38
CA GLU A 442 40.86 -22.01 6.31
C GLU A 442 41.43 -21.31 7.55
N GLN A 443 42.54 -20.59 7.39
CA GLN A 443 42.99 -19.66 8.41
C GLN A 443 41.99 -18.51 8.42
N SER A 444 40.91 -18.68 9.17
CA SER A 444 39.96 -17.62 9.43
C SER A 444 40.72 -16.52 10.17
N PHE A 445 40.98 -15.40 9.49
CA PHE A 445 41.50 -14.20 10.14
C PHE A 445 40.50 -13.82 11.23
N ALA A 446 40.88 -13.96 12.50
CA ALA A 446 40.05 -13.62 13.64
C ALA A 446 40.79 -12.61 14.51
N PHE A 447 40.13 -11.50 14.83
CA PHE A 447 40.72 -10.55 15.77
C PHE A 447 40.90 -11.23 17.13
N PRO A 448 42.06 -11.09 17.78
CA PRO A 448 42.26 -11.62 19.12
C PRO A 448 41.28 -11.00 20.11
N TRP A 449 40.82 -11.81 21.08
CA TRP A 449 39.76 -11.45 22.04
C TRP A 449 40.08 -10.18 22.88
N TYR A 450 41.35 -9.84 23.08
CA TYR A 450 41.72 -8.63 23.82
C TYR A 450 41.38 -7.35 23.04
N LEU A 451 41.39 -7.36 21.70
CA LEU A 451 40.97 -6.20 20.90
C LEU A 451 39.48 -5.92 21.09
N TYR A 452 38.68 -6.97 21.26
CA TYR A 452 37.26 -6.83 21.58
C TYR A 452 37.06 -6.12 22.93
N LEU A 453 37.79 -6.54 23.97
CA LEU A 453 37.72 -5.88 25.27
C LEU A 453 38.24 -4.43 25.24
N LEU A 454 39.38 -4.18 24.58
CA LEU A 454 39.94 -2.85 24.44
C LEU A 454 39.00 -1.91 23.68
N LEU A 455 38.42 -2.38 22.58
CA LEU A 455 37.45 -1.61 21.81
C LEU A 455 36.16 -1.39 22.61
N GLY A 456 35.69 -2.40 23.36
CA GLY A 456 34.53 -2.28 24.25
C GLY A 456 34.75 -1.23 25.34
N ILE A 457 35.89 -1.27 26.03
CA ILE A 457 36.27 -0.28 27.04
C ILE A 457 36.41 1.11 26.42
N PHE A 458 37.00 1.22 25.23
CA PHE A 458 37.11 2.48 24.49
C PHE A 458 35.73 3.06 24.14
N LEU A 459 34.81 2.24 23.62
CA LEU A 459 33.44 2.67 23.31
C LEU A 459 32.67 3.05 24.58
N LEU A 460 32.86 2.32 25.68
CA LEU A 460 32.29 2.65 26.99
C LEU A 460 32.79 4.04 27.47
N ALA A 461 34.09 4.28 27.38
CA ALA A 461 34.69 5.58 27.71
C ALA A 461 34.12 6.68 26.80
N LEU A 462 33.92 6.41 25.51
CA LEU A 462 33.31 7.35 24.56
C LEU A 462 31.85 7.68 24.91
N VAL A 463 31.06 6.70 25.35
CA VAL A 463 29.67 6.91 25.77
C VAL A 463 29.60 7.74 27.06
N ARG A 464 30.41 7.41 28.07
CA ARG A 464 30.33 8.00 29.41
C ARG A 464 31.06 9.33 29.55
N MET A 465 32.19 9.53 28.87
CA MET A 465 33.03 10.72 29.05
C MET A 465 32.67 11.84 28.06
N PRO A 466 32.04 12.95 28.50
CA PRO A 466 31.72 14.08 27.61
C PRO A 466 32.99 14.75 27.07
N ALA A 467 34.09 14.76 27.84
CA ALA A 467 35.38 15.29 27.43
C ALA A 467 35.94 14.54 26.20
N LEU A 468 35.86 13.20 26.21
CA LEU A 468 36.32 12.36 25.11
C LEU A 468 35.48 12.59 23.84
N ARG A 469 34.15 12.69 23.97
CA ARG A 469 33.26 13.06 22.86
C ARG A 469 33.59 14.44 22.30
N ALA A 470 33.80 15.42 23.18
CA ALA A 470 34.16 16.77 22.76
C ALA A 470 35.54 16.83 22.11
N PHE A 471 36.49 15.99 22.55
CA PHE A 471 37.80 15.82 21.93
C PHE A 471 37.66 15.25 20.53
N PHE A 472 37.01 14.09 20.36
CA PHE A 472 36.82 13.49 19.02
C PHE A 472 35.99 14.38 18.09
N ALA A 473 34.97 15.09 18.60
CA ALA A 473 34.22 16.06 17.80
C ALA A 473 35.05 17.29 17.40
N ARG A 474 36.02 17.71 18.23
CA ARG A 474 36.98 18.76 17.88
C ARG A 474 38.02 18.25 16.90
N ALA A 475 38.62 17.09 17.17
CA ALA A 475 39.57 16.42 16.30
C ALA A 475 38.95 16.18 14.92
N GLY A 476 37.78 15.56 14.83
CA GLY A 476 37.08 15.32 13.57
C GLY A 476 36.73 16.60 12.81
N ARG A 477 36.30 17.67 13.50
CA ARG A 477 36.10 18.99 12.85
C ARG A 477 37.42 19.61 12.39
N GLY A 478 38.50 19.42 13.15
CA GLY A 478 39.85 19.85 12.79
C GLY A 478 40.36 19.11 11.56
N THR A 479 40.29 17.77 11.55
CA THR A 479 40.63 16.91 10.42
C THR A 479 39.79 17.24 9.21
N PHE A 480 38.48 17.44 9.35
CA PHE A 480 37.63 17.85 8.23
C PHE A 480 38.03 19.22 7.68
N ARG A 481 38.32 20.20 8.54
CA ARG A 481 38.81 21.51 8.11
C ARG A 481 40.17 21.41 7.43
N ALA A 482 41.09 20.61 7.98
CA ALA A 482 42.41 20.39 7.40
C ALA A 482 42.31 19.67 6.05
N LEU A 483 41.49 18.63 5.95
CA LEU A 483 41.24 17.91 4.70
C LEU A 483 40.55 18.82 3.67
N ARG A 484 39.54 19.60 4.09
CA ARG A 484 38.90 20.60 3.23
C ARG A 484 39.89 21.66 2.78
N LEU A 485 40.79 22.10 3.66
CA LEU A 485 41.83 23.05 3.33
C LEU A 485 42.79 22.45 2.28
N VAL A 486 43.36 21.28 2.56
CA VAL A 486 44.38 20.63 1.72
C VAL A 486 43.80 20.11 0.40
N CYS A 487 42.64 19.47 0.41
CA CYS A 487 42.07 18.81 -0.75
C CYS A 487 41.12 19.71 -1.57
N TYR A 488 40.62 20.81 -1.02
CA TYR A 488 39.67 21.68 -1.73
C TYR A 488 40.11 23.14 -1.75
N GLU A 489 40.29 23.79 -0.60
CA GLU A 489 40.51 25.25 -0.57
C GLU A 489 41.87 25.65 -1.12
N ILE A 490 42.95 24.95 -0.77
CA ILE A 490 44.31 25.18 -1.29
C ILE A 490 44.35 24.92 -2.80
N PRO A 491 43.89 23.76 -3.34
CA PRO A 491 43.86 23.53 -4.78
C PRO A 491 43.03 24.56 -5.55
N VAL A 492 41.83 24.91 -5.05
CA VAL A 492 40.97 25.92 -5.69
C VAL A 492 41.60 27.31 -5.61
N TRP A 493 42.22 27.65 -4.48
CA TRP A 493 42.94 28.92 -4.32
C TRP A 493 44.14 29.00 -5.26
N LEU A 494 44.93 27.92 -5.36
CA LEU A 494 46.08 27.82 -6.24
C LEU A 494 45.66 27.91 -7.70
N TRP A 495 44.57 27.23 -8.09
CA TRP A 495 43.96 27.30 -9.42
C TRP A 495 43.42 28.69 -9.78
N ARG A 496 42.99 29.49 -8.80
CA ARG A 496 42.53 30.86 -9.00
C ARG A 496 43.70 31.86 -9.20
N ARG A 497 44.95 31.45 -8.97
CA ARG A 497 46.10 32.32 -9.20
C ARG A 497 46.39 32.44 -10.71
N PRO A 498 46.60 33.66 -11.23
CA PRO A 498 46.77 33.89 -12.67
C PRO A 498 47.98 33.13 -13.25
N TRP A 499 49.12 33.11 -12.55
CA TRP A 499 50.32 32.37 -12.98
C TRP A 499 50.08 30.86 -13.12
N MET A 500 49.26 30.27 -12.23
CA MET A 500 48.94 28.84 -12.28
C MET A 500 48.09 28.56 -13.53
N GLN A 501 47.11 29.42 -13.83
CA GLN A 501 46.29 29.28 -15.03
C GLN A 501 47.11 29.46 -16.31
N GLU A 502 48.11 30.35 -16.30
CA GLU A 502 49.03 30.53 -17.43
C GLU A 502 49.89 29.29 -17.67
N VAL A 503 50.41 28.65 -16.61
CA VAL A 503 51.14 27.38 -16.74
C VAL A 503 50.26 26.27 -17.32
N PHE A 504 49.03 26.10 -16.84
CA PHE A 504 48.12 25.06 -17.33
C PHE A 504 47.57 25.35 -18.73
N LYS A 505 47.50 26.62 -19.14
CA LYS A 505 47.15 27.04 -20.51
C LYS A 505 48.36 27.11 -21.44
N SER A 506 49.58 26.94 -20.91
CA SER A 506 50.79 26.97 -21.72
C SER A 506 50.82 25.80 -22.71
N TRP A 507 51.30 26.07 -23.92
CA TRP A 507 51.42 25.05 -24.96
C TRP A 507 52.23 23.80 -24.51
N PRO A 508 53.36 23.92 -23.77
CA PRO A 508 54.11 22.76 -23.28
C PRO A 508 53.30 21.87 -22.32
N PHE A 509 52.55 22.48 -21.41
CA PHE A 509 51.75 21.73 -20.45
C PHE A 509 50.56 21.03 -21.13
N LEU A 510 49.90 21.69 -22.07
CA LEU A 510 48.81 21.09 -22.84
C LEU A 510 49.31 19.88 -23.64
N LEU A 511 50.49 19.96 -24.25
CA LEU A 511 51.08 18.83 -24.96
C LEU A 511 51.39 17.66 -24.00
N LEU A 512 52.00 17.94 -22.85
CA LEU A 512 52.24 16.94 -21.80
C LEU A 512 50.94 16.30 -21.30
N TYR A 513 49.89 17.10 -21.09
CA TYR A 513 48.60 16.62 -20.60
C TYR A 513 47.90 15.70 -21.59
N TRP A 514 47.81 16.11 -22.86
CA TRP A 514 47.09 15.36 -23.90
C TRP A 514 47.85 14.13 -24.40
N TYR A 515 49.18 14.18 -24.50
CA TYR A 515 49.95 13.09 -25.09
C TYR A 515 50.60 12.15 -24.06
N VAL A 516 50.74 12.58 -22.80
CA VAL A 516 51.41 11.78 -21.76
C VAL A 516 50.50 11.52 -20.58
N LEU A 517 50.08 12.54 -19.83
CA LEU A 517 49.39 12.34 -18.54
C LEU A 517 48.02 11.67 -18.69
N LYS A 518 47.17 12.13 -19.62
CA LYS A 518 45.83 11.59 -19.81
C LYS A 518 45.86 10.14 -20.35
N PRO A 519 46.66 9.81 -21.37
CA PRO A 519 46.86 8.41 -21.77
C PRO A 519 47.44 7.53 -20.68
N LEU A 520 48.43 8.02 -19.93
CA LEU A 520 49.05 7.28 -18.84
C LEU A 520 48.04 6.92 -17.75
N ALA A 521 47.16 7.85 -17.38
CA ALA A 521 46.12 7.61 -16.37
C ALA A 521 45.14 6.50 -16.80
N VAL A 522 44.71 6.52 -18.07
CA VAL A 522 43.80 5.48 -18.60
C VAL A 522 44.52 4.15 -18.75
N SER A 523 45.77 4.14 -19.23
CA SER A 523 46.57 2.91 -19.32
C SER A 523 46.90 2.31 -17.95
N ALA A 524 47.16 3.13 -16.93
CA ALA A 524 47.36 2.69 -15.56
C ALA A 524 46.09 2.02 -15.01
N ALA A 525 44.90 2.56 -15.30
CA ALA A 525 43.64 1.91 -14.95
C ALA A 525 43.49 0.56 -15.68
N LEU A 526 43.81 0.49 -16.98
CA LEU A 526 43.76 -0.77 -17.75
C LEU A 526 44.73 -1.82 -17.19
N TRP A 527 45.94 -1.44 -16.78
CA TRP A 527 46.89 -2.36 -16.14
C TRP A 527 46.35 -2.97 -14.83
N VAL A 528 45.56 -2.21 -14.07
CA VAL A 528 44.95 -2.70 -12.82
C VAL A 528 43.78 -3.65 -13.09
N TYR A 529 42.94 -3.36 -14.08
CA TYR A 529 41.72 -4.14 -14.34
C TYR A 529 41.90 -5.28 -15.35
N LEU A 530 42.91 -5.22 -16.22
CA LEU A 530 43.20 -6.22 -17.26
C LEU A 530 44.64 -6.72 -17.10
N PRO A 531 44.89 -7.77 -16.30
CA PRO A 531 46.24 -8.26 -16.01
C PRO A 531 47.03 -8.72 -17.25
N VAL A 532 46.35 -9.01 -18.37
CA VAL A 532 46.98 -9.30 -19.68
C VAL A 532 47.77 -8.10 -20.22
N THR A 533 47.35 -6.88 -19.88
CA THR A 533 47.96 -5.62 -20.39
C THR A 533 49.21 -5.20 -19.61
N SER A 534 49.46 -5.79 -18.44
CA SER A 534 50.62 -5.52 -17.57
C SER A 534 51.63 -6.67 -17.49
N GLY A 535 51.43 -7.74 -18.29
CA GLY A 535 52.25 -8.95 -18.21
C GLY A 535 53.71 -8.79 -18.68
N SER A 536 54.02 -7.73 -19.43
CA SER A 536 55.40 -7.39 -19.84
C SER A 536 55.55 -5.89 -20.06
N PHE A 537 56.79 -5.38 -20.00
CA PHE A 537 57.08 -3.96 -20.30
C PHE A 537 56.62 -3.57 -21.72
N LEU A 538 56.76 -4.48 -22.69
CA LEU A 538 56.26 -4.27 -24.05
C LEU A 538 54.73 -4.20 -24.11
N ALA A 539 54.02 -5.04 -23.35
CA ALA A 539 52.56 -4.97 -23.26
C ALA A 539 52.09 -3.65 -22.61
N MET A 540 52.79 -3.19 -21.58
CA MET A 540 52.53 -1.89 -20.94
C MET A 540 52.75 -0.73 -21.92
N ALA A 541 53.90 -0.72 -22.62
CA ALA A 541 54.21 0.30 -23.61
C ALA A 541 53.20 0.28 -24.77
N ALA A 542 52.86 -0.89 -25.31
CA ALA A 542 51.87 -1.04 -26.37
C ALA A 542 50.49 -0.56 -25.92
N THR A 543 50.06 -0.91 -24.70
CA THR A 543 48.79 -0.44 -24.12
C THR A 543 48.80 1.08 -23.99
N PHE A 544 49.91 1.69 -23.56
CA PHE A 544 50.07 3.13 -23.49
C PHE A 544 49.95 3.80 -24.87
N PHE A 545 50.68 3.31 -25.88
CA PHE A 545 50.63 3.88 -27.23
C PHE A 545 49.24 3.74 -27.87
N ILE A 546 48.60 2.57 -27.74
CA ILE A 546 47.24 2.35 -28.25
C ILE A 546 46.24 3.28 -27.56
N THR A 547 46.33 3.40 -26.24
CA THR A 547 45.47 4.31 -25.46
C THR A 547 45.69 5.77 -25.86
N ALA A 548 46.95 6.18 -26.08
CA ALA A 548 47.32 7.51 -26.53
C ALA A 548 46.76 7.82 -27.94
N LEU A 549 46.81 6.86 -28.86
CA LEU A 549 46.22 6.98 -30.20
C LEU A 549 44.69 7.10 -30.14
N ILE A 550 44.03 6.25 -29.35
CA ILE A 550 42.57 6.25 -29.23
C ILE A 550 42.08 7.56 -28.59
N LEU A 551 42.69 7.98 -27.47
CA LEU A 551 42.27 9.19 -26.75
C LEU A 551 42.51 10.48 -27.54
N ASN A 552 43.54 10.53 -28.38
CA ASN A 552 43.85 11.68 -29.23
C ASN A 552 43.18 11.61 -30.62
N SER A 553 42.38 10.58 -30.90
CA SER A 553 41.55 10.53 -32.10
C SER A 553 40.32 11.45 -31.99
N ARG A 554 39.68 11.76 -33.12
CA ARG A 554 38.42 12.54 -33.16
C ARG A 554 37.32 11.90 -32.28
N PHE A 555 37.27 10.57 -32.24
CA PHE A 555 36.35 9.81 -31.41
C PHE A 555 36.70 9.91 -29.92
N GLY A 556 37.98 9.78 -29.56
CA GLY A 556 38.46 9.88 -28.18
C GLY A 556 38.22 11.26 -27.57
N TYR A 557 38.39 12.33 -28.35
CA TYR A 557 38.06 13.68 -27.91
C TYR A 557 36.57 13.82 -27.59
N ALA A 558 35.69 13.45 -28.53
CA ALA A 558 34.23 13.51 -28.36
C ALA A 558 33.73 12.66 -27.19
N ALA A 559 34.28 11.45 -27.02
CA ALA A 559 33.97 10.59 -25.88
C ALA A 559 34.40 11.23 -24.56
N SER A 560 35.60 11.84 -24.51
CA SER A 560 36.07 12.47 -23.29
C SER A 560 35.29 13.74 -22.91
N GLU A 561 34.85 14.51 -23.91
CA GLU A 561 34.00 15.68 -23.71
C GLU A 561 32.61 15.26 -23.20
N ALA A 562 31.99 14.25 -23.81
CA ALA A 562 30.71 13.69 -23.36
C ALA A 562 30.80 13.15 -21.92
N VAL A 563 31.90 12.49 -21.54
CA VAL A 563 32.12 12.01 -20.17
C VAL A 563 32.25 13.18 -19.19
N ILE A 564 33.02 14.22 -19.51
CA ILE A 564 33.17 15.39 -18.63
C ILE A 564 31.84 16.14 -18.49
N GLU A 565 31.13 16.36 -19.59
CA GLU A 565 29.80 17.01 -19.58
C GLU A 565 28.81 16.21 -18.74
N THR A 566 28.78 14.88 -18.90
CA THR A 566 27.95 13.98 -18.07
C THR A 566 28.32 14.08 -16.60
N ILE A 567 29.62 14.10 -16.25
CA ILE A 567 30.07 14.24 -14.85
C ILE A 567 29.64 15.58 -14.26
N VAL A 568 29.76 16.68 -15.03
CA VAL A 568 29.34 18.01 -14.57
C VAL A 568 27.83 18.08 -14.39
N LEU A 569 27.05 17.53 -15.33
CA LEU A 569 25.59 17.44 -15.23
C LEU A 569 25.18 16.61 -14.01
N VAL A 570 25.74 15.42 -13.83
CA VAL A 570 25.48 14.54 -12.67
C VAL A 570 25.88 15.22 -11.37
N TYR A 571 27.04 15.88 -11.31
CA TYR A 571 27.49 16.60 -10.11
C TYR A 571 26.58 17.78 -9.78
N SER A 572 26.14 18.54 -10.79
CA SER A 572 25.19 19.63 -10.58
C SER A 572 23.87 19.10 -10.02
N TRP A 573 23.37 17.99 -10.55
CA TRP A 573 22.15 17.34 -10.07
C TRP A 573 22.32 16.83 -8.62
N LEU A 574 23.46 16.20 -8.29
CA LEU A 574 23.76 15.73 -6.93
C LEU A 574 23.91 16.87 -5.91
N ARG A 575 24.47 18.02 -6.32
CA ARG A 575 24.79 19.15 -5.45
C ARG A 575 23.54 19.91 -4.96
N PHE A 576 22.47 19.95 -5.76
CA PHE A 576 21.23 20.66 -5.44
C PHE A 576 20.28 19.81 -4.61
N ASP A 577 20.57 19.61 -3.32
CA ASP A 577 19.70 18.94 -2.33
C ASP A 577 19.07 17.58 -2.76
N PHE A 578 19.50 17.01 -3.90
CA PHE A 578 18.86 15.85 -4.53
C PHE A 578 18.95 14.64 -3.62
N LEU A 579 20.10 14.41 -2.98
CA LEU A 579 20.24 13.31 -2.02
C LEU A 579 19.27 13.45 -0.84
N ARG A 580 19.06 14.67 -0.31
CA ARG A 580 18.10 14.89 0.78
C ARG A 580 16.66 14.73 0.28
N GLY A 581 16.37 15.24 -0.91
CA GLY A 581 15.08 15.07 -1.59
C GLY A 581 14.79 13.59 -1.87
N LEU A 582 15.77 12.83 -2.34
CA LEU A 582 15.70 11.40 -2.65
C LEU A 582 15.45 10.60 -1.38
N VAL A 583 16.19 10.84 -0.30
CA VAL A 583 15.94 10.15 0.99
C VAL A 583 14.53 10.45 1.50
N ARG A 584 14.08 11.71 1.44
CA ARG A 584 12.71 12.10 1.81
C ARG A 584 11.66 11.43 0.91
N TYR A 585 11.92 11.34 -0.39
CA TYR A 585 11.04 10.70 -1.36
C TYR A 585 10.94 9.20 -1.11
N VAL A 586 12.07 8.52 -0.91
CA VAL A 586 12.14 7.09 -0.58
C VAL A 586 11.39 6.82 0.72
N ASP A 587 11.65 7.59 1.78
CA ASP A 587 10.91 7.46 3.05
C ASP A 587 9.40 7.67 2.87
N ALA A 588 8.99 8.69 2.12
CA ALA A 588 7.58 8.95 1.82
C ALA A 588 6.93 7.83 0.99
N PHE A 589 7.67 7.28 0.02
CA PHE A 589 7.23 6.16 -0.82
C PHE A 589 7.00 4.90 0.03
N PHE A 590 7.96 4.48 0.84
CA PHE A 590 7.81 3.28 1.68
C PHE A 590 6.74 3.47 2.76
N LYS A 591 6.58 4.67 3.33
CA LYS A 591 5.44 4.99 4.21
C LYS A 591 4.11 4.88 3.48
N LYS A 592 4.03 5.35 2.23
CA LYS A 592 2.82 5.22 1.40
C LYS A 592 2.52 3.74 1.12
N VAL A 593 3.51 2.94 0.72
CA VAL A 593 3.33 1.51 0.47
C VAL A 593 2.85 0.79 1.74
N THR A 594 3.48 1.04 2.88
CA THR A 594 3.07 0.45 4.18
C THR A 594 1.63 0.77 4.51
N LYS A 595 1.25 2.05 4.40
CA LYS A 595 -0.13 2.49 4.62
C LYS A 595 -1.12 1.88 3.63
N THR A 596 -0.74 1.73 2.36
CA THR A 596 -1.58 1.09 1.35
C THR A 596 -1.81 -0.38 1.70
N VAL A 597 -0.77 -1.10 2.13
CA VAL A 597 -0.90 -2.51 2.56
C VAL A 597 -1.80 -2.60 3.80
N GLU A 598 -1.58 -1.76 4.81
CA GLU A 598 -2.43 -1.72 6.01
C GLU A 598 -3.87 -1.38 5.68
N SER A 599 -4.09 -0.41 4.78
CA SER A 599 -5.42 -0.03 4.31
C SER A 599 -6.08 -1.17 3.53
N LEU A 600 -5.37 -1.87 2.66
CA LEU A 600 -5.91 -3.01 1.92
C LEU A 600 -6.35 -4.12 2.88
N LEU A 601 -5.51 -4.46 3.85
CA LEU A 601 -5.85 -5.45 4.87
C LEU A 601 -7.03 -5.00 5.73
N TYR A 602 -7.09 -3.71 6.08
CA TYR A 602 -8.23 -3.14 6.80
C TYR A 602 -9.51 -3.20 5.97
N THR A 603 -9.46 -2.90 4.67
CA THR A 603 -10.63 -3.03 3.77
C THR A 603 -11.15 -4.46 3.71
N ILE A 604 -10.25 -5.46 3.70
CA ILE A 604 -10.65 -6.87 3.75
C ILE A 604 -11.24 -7.22 5.13
N ASP A 605 -10.60 -6.80 6.21
CA ASP A 605 -11.11 -6.96 7.59
C ASP A 605 -12.53 -6.36 7.71
N GLU A 606 -12.76 -5.23 7.04
CA GLU A 606 -14.02 -4.50 7.00
C GLU A 606 -15.10 -5.18 6.15
N TRP A 607 -14.74 -5.72 4.99
CA TRP A 607 -15.66 -6.49 4.14
C TRP A 607 -16.18 -7.75 4.86
N LEU A 608 -15.39 -8.30 5.76
CA LEU A 608 -15.75 -9.45 6.60
C LEU A 608 -16.65 -9.08 7.80
N ARG A 609 -16.85 -7.79 8.10
CA ARG A 609 -17.77 -7.34 9.16
C ARG A 609 -19.23 -7.54 8.74
N PHE A 610 -20.13 -7.64 9.71
CA PHE A 610 -21.55 -7.89 9.47
C PHE A 610 -22.38 -6.60 9.57
N ARG A 611 -23.31 -6.39 8.63
CA ARG A 611 -24.27 -5.27 8.66
C ARG A 611 -25.66 -5.75 9.09
N SER A 612 -26.43 -4.90 9.79
CA SER A 612 -27.71 -5.27 10.43
C SER A 612 -28.80 -5.80 9.48
N ASP A 613 -28.71 -5.44 8.21
CA ASP A 613 -29.64 -5.74 7.12
C ASP A 613 -29.30 -7.04 6.35
N GLU A 614 -28.18 -7.68 6.67
CA GLU A 614 -27.73 -8.89 5.98
C GLU A 614 -28.39 -10.17 6.52
N GLY A 615 -28.67 -11.12 5.62
CA GLY A 615 -29.25 -12.41 5.97
C GLY A 615 -28.33 -13.28 6.85
N GLN A 616 -28.93 -14.21 7.61
CA GLN A 616 -28.18 -15.11 8.52
C GLN A 616 -27.13 -15.96 7.80
N LEU A 617 -27.40 -16.40 6.56
CA LEU A 617 -26.41 -17.14 5.76
C LEU A 617 -25.16 -16.31 5.47
N THR A 618 -25.32 -15.03 5.13
CA THR A 618 -24.21 -14.10 4.90
C THR A 618 -23.38 -13.92 6.16
N MET A 619 -24.04 -13.83 7.32
CA MET A 619 -23.38 -13.75 8.62
C MET A 619 -22.46 -14.96 8.87
N VAL A 620 -22.96 -16.18 8.65
CA VAL A 620 -22.19 -17.42 8.86
C VAL A 620 -21.01 -17.50 7.88
N ILE A 621 -21.23 -17.21 6.60
CA ILE A 621 -20.17 -17.24 5.58
C ILE A 621 -19.06 -16.23 5.95
N ARG A 622 -19.42 -14.99 6.30
CA ARG A 622 -18.43 -13.98 6.70
C ARG A 622 -17.70 -14.35 7.98
N ALA A 623 -18.36 -14.98 8.95
CA ALA A 623 -17.72 -15.46 10.17
C ALA A 623 -16.66 -16.55 9.87
N ILE A 624 -16.97 -17.51 9.00
CA ILE A 624 -16.00 -18.54 8.57
C ILE A 624 -14.83 -17.90 7.84
N LEU A 625 -15.11 -17.01 6.89
CA LEU A 625 -14.07 -16.29 6.15
C LEU A 625 -13.20 -15.43 7.08
N ALA A 626 -13.78 -14.79 8.10
CA ALA A 626 -13.04 -14.02 9.11
C ALA A 626 -12.07 -14.89 9.92
N VAL A 627 -12.48 -16.10 10.30
CA VAL A 627 -11.62 -17.05 11.01
C VAL A 627 -10.45 -17.50 10.13
N LEU A 628 -10.70 -17.78 8.85
CA LEU A 628 -9.66 -18.16 7.88
C LEU A 628 -8.74 -16.98 7.52
N TRP A 629 -9.29 -15.77 7.46
CA TRP A 629 -8.56 -14.56 7.12
C TRP A 629 -7.64 -14.08 8.24
N PHE A 630 -8.03 -14.25 9.51
CA PHE A 630 -7.24 -13.82 10.66
C PHE A 630 -5.75 -14.23 10.60
N PRO A 631 -5.38 -15.51 10.42
CA PRO A 631 -3.97 -15.90 10.33
C PRO A 631 -3.29 -15.37 9.05
N ILE A 632 -4.03 -15.26 7.94
CA ILE A 632 -3.50 -14.73 6.67
C ILE A 632 -3.14 -13.26 6.81
N GLY A 633 -4.07 -12.43 7.31
CA GLY A 633 -3.85 -11.01 7.56
C GLY A 633 -2.72 -10.77 8.56
N TYR A 634 -2.59 -11.61 9.59
CA TYR A 634 -1.47 -11.59 10.53
C TYR A 634 -0.12 -11.88 9.83
N LEU A 635 -0.06 -12.96 9.04
CA LEU A 635 1.15 -13.34 8.30
C LEU A 635 1.57 -12.27 7.30
N ILE A 636 0.63 -11.68 6.55
CA ILE A 636 0.95 -10.61 5.60
C ILE A 636 1.59 -9.43 6.33
N ARG A 637 1.07 -9.02 7.50
CA ARG A 637 1.67 -7.92 8.29
C ARG A 637 3.04 -8.30 8.82
N LEU A 638 3.19 -9.50 9.37
CA LEU A 638 4.46 -9.99 9.88
C LEU A 638 5.53 -9.98 8.77
N TYR A 639 5.22 -10.56 7.61
CA TYR A 639 6.12 -10.59 6.46
C TYR A 639 6.41 -9.20 5.94
N PHE A 640 5.38 -8.37 5.74
CA PHE A 640 5.57 -7.05 5.17
C PHE A 640 6.42 -6.16 6.09
N VAL A 641 6.04 -6.00 7.35
CA VAL A 641 6.67 -5.07 8.30
C VAL A 641 8.05 -5.57 8.77
N THR A 642 8.19 -6.88 8.99
CA THR A 642 9.38 -7.44 9.66
C THR A 642 10.41 -7.98 8.67
N LEU A 643 9.98 -8.54 7.54
CA LEU A 643 10.86 -9.23 6.58
C LEU A 643 11.10 -8.40 5.31
N LEU A 644 10.03 -7.99 4.64
CA LEU A 644 10.09 -7.34 3.33
C LEU A 644 10.50 -5.86 3.44
N GLU A 645 9.83 -5.07 4.28
CA GLU A 645 10.09 -3.62 4.38
C GLU A 645 11.56 -3.32 4.74
N PRO A 646 12.20 -3.96 5.74
CA PRO A 646 13.60 -3.70 6.06
C PRO A 646 14.58 -4.17 4.97
N THR A 647 14.21 -5.18 4.19
CA THR A 647 15.06 -5.74 3.13
C THR A 647 14.93 -4.94 1.83
N LEU A 648 13.77 -4.37 1.53
CA LEU A 648 13.52 -3.62 0.30
C LEU A 648 13.78 -2.12 0.46
N ASN A 649 13.56 -1.55 1.66
CA ASN A 649 13.72 -0.11 1.90
C ASN A 649 15.21 0.28 1.86
N PRO A 650 15.67 1.10 0.90
CA PRO A 650 17.08 1.48 0.76
C PRO A 650 17.68 2.14 2.02
N ILE A 651 16.83 2.75 2.85
CA ILE A 651 17.26 3.38 4.11
C ILE A 651 17.57 2.33 5.18
N LYS A 652 16.85 1.21 5.18
CA LYS A 652 17.00 0.10 6.15
C LYS A 652 17.88 -1.05 5.63
N LEU A 653 17.97 -1.20 4.30
CA LEU A 653 18.70 -2.25 3.59
C LEU A 653 20.16 -2.43 4.04
N PRO A 654 20.96 -1.37 4.31
CA PRO A 654 22.34 -1.56 4.75
C PRO A 654 22.45 -2.43 6.02
N LEU A 655 21.47 -2.31 6.92
CA LEU A 655 21.43 -3.07 8.16
C LEU A 655 21.01 -4.52 7.92
N SER A 656 20.00 -4.75 7.06
CA SER A 656 19.55 -6.09 6.67
C SER A 656 20.65 -6.85 5.92
N SER A 657 21.37 -6.16 5.03
CA SER A 657 22.52 -6.73 4.29
C SER A 657 23.67 -7.08 5.22
N LEU A 658 23.96 -6.21 6.20
CA LEU A 658 24.95 -6.51 7.22
C LEU A 658 24.52 -7.75 8.05
N ALA A 659 23.27 -7.79 8.52
CA ALA A 659 22.72 -8.92 9.25
C ALA A 659 22.82 -10.22 8.46
N PHE A 660 22.55 -10.20 7.14
CA PHE A 660 22.70 -11.37 6.28
C PHE A 660 24.14 -11.90 6.31
N LYS A 661 25.14 -11.01 6.19
CA LYS A 661 26.56 -11.40 6.26
C LYS A 661 26.92 -12.03 7.60
N PHE A 662 26.39 -11.50 8.70
CA PHE A 662 26.59 -12.06 10.04
C PHE A 662 25.92 -13.43 10.19
N MET A 663 24.68 -13.56 9.74
CA MET A 663 23.94 -14.82 9.81
C MET A 663 24.58 -15.89 8.94
N TRP A 664 25.14 -15.52 7.79
CA TRP A 664 25.91 -16.43 6.94
C TRP A 664 27.12 -17.05 7.65
N LEU A 665 27.64 -16.45 8.72
CA LEU A 665 28.72 -17.07 9.51
C LEU A 665 28.23 -18.18 10.44
N ILE A 666 26.92 -18.32 10.63
CA ILE A 666 26.33 -19.35 11.49
C ILE A 666 26.17 -20.61 10.63
N PRO A 667 26.91 -21.72 10.88
CA PRO A 667 26.84 -22.92 10.06
C PRO A 667 25.42 -23.50 9.97
N PHE A 668 24.65 -23.37 11.06
CA PHE A 668 23.24 -23.74 11.08
C PHE A 668 22.40 -22.97 10.07
N TYR A 669 22.64 -21.66 9.90
CA TYR A 669 21.91 -20.84 8.93
C TYR A 669 22.30 -21.16 7.48
N GLN A 670 23.59 -21.40 7.21
CA GLN A 670 24.04 -21.89 5.90
C GLN A 670 23.40 -23.23 5.54
N HIS A 671 23.38 -24.17 6.50
CA HIS A 671 22.75 -25.47 6.31
C HIS A 671 21.24 -25.33 6.09
N ALA A 672 20.57 -24.46 6.85
CA ALA A 672 19.13 -24.21 6.70
C ALA A 672 18.78 -23.56 5.36
N LEU A 673 19.68 -22.77 4.76
CA LEU A 673 19.47 -22.17 3.43
C LEU A 673 19.72 -23.16 2.27
N ASN A 674 20.16 -24.38 2.53
CA ASN A 674 20.35 -25.39 1.50
C ASN A 674 19.00 -26.04 1.12
N PRO A 675 18.45 -25.79 -0.09
CA PRO A 675 17.11 -26.27 -0.48
C PRO A 675 17.02 -27.80 -0.46
N PHE A 676 18.10 -28.51 -0.83
CA PHE A 676 18.14 -29.97 -0.86
C PHE A 676 17.85 -30.61 0.51
N THR A 677 18.15 -29.91 1.61
CA THR A 677 17.89 -30.42 2.97
C THR A 677 16.39 -30.44 3.31
N HIS A 678 15.59 -29.56 2.72
CA HIS A 678 14.15 -29.48 2.97
C HIS A 678 13.39 -30.38 2.01
N GLU A 679 13.77 -30.40 0.73
CA GLU A 679 13.16 -31.28 -0.28
C GLU A 679 13.23 -32.75 0.16
N THR A 680 14.42 -33.22 0.53
CA THR A 680 14.64 -34.61 0.95
C THR A 680 13.89 -35.00 2.24
N ARG A 681 13.60 -34.03 3.12
CA ARG A 681 12.84 -34.27 4.36
C ARG A 681 11.32 -34.22 4.17
N LEU A 682 10.85 -33.40 3.24
CA LEU A 682 9.42 -33.18 2.99
C LEU A 682 8.84 -34.15 1.95
N GLU A 683 9.66 -34.59 0.98
CA GLU A 683 9.26 -35.49 -0.10
C GLU A 683 8.54 -36.77 0.41
N PRO A 684 9.03 -37.48 1.45
CA PRO A 684 8.36 -38.69 1.94
C PRO A 684 6.94 -38.47 2.48
N HIS A 685 6.59 -37.24 2.86
CA HIS A 685 5.31 -36.92 3.51
C HIS A 685 4.31 -36.21 2.59
N LEU A 686 4.79 -35.40 1.64
CA LEU A 686 3.97 -34.48 0.85
C LEU A 686 4.05 -34.77 -0.66
N GLY A 687 4.99 -35.61 -1.10
CA GLY A 687 5.32 -35.81 -2.51
C GLY A 687 6.23 -34.71 -3.07
N TRP A 688 6.97 -35.05 -4.12
CA TRP A 688 8.02 -34.20 -4.69
C TRP A 688 7.53 -32.81 -5.10
N SER A 689 6.40 -32.71 -5.82
CA SER A 689 5.88 -31.43 -6.31
C SER A 689 5.51 -30.47 -5.17
N ALA A 690 4.82 -30.94 -4.14
CA ALA A 690 4.47 -30.13 -2.98
C ALA A 690 5.71 -29.75 -2.15
N ALA A 691 6.67 -30.67 -1.99
CA ALA A 691 7.93 -30.42 -1.29
C ALA A 691 8.76 -29.32 -1.98
N VAL A 692 8.86 -29.35 -3.32
CA VAL A 692 9.55 -28.31 -4.11
C VAL A 692 8.82 -26.97 -3.99
N VAL A 693 7.49 -26.94 -4.14
CA VAL A 693 6.71 -25.69 -4.03
C VAL A 693 6.83 -25.07 -2.64
N LEU A 694 6.77 -25.85 -1.57
CA LEU A 694 6.94 -25.34 -0.20
C LEU A 694 8.38 -24.86 0.05
N THR A 695 9.38 -25.59 -0.43
CA THR A 695 10.79 -25.26 -0.22
C THR A 695 11.15 -23.95 -0.92
N PHE A 696 10.89 -23.85 -2.22
CA PHE A 696 11.25 -22.64 -2.99
C PHE A 696 10.23 -21.51 -2.88
N GLY A 697 8.96 -21.82 -2.64
CA GLY A 697 7.90 -20.81 -2.52
C GLY A 697 7.81 -20.17 -1.14
N PHE A 698 8.18 -20.89 -0.08
CA PHE A 698 7.98 -20.42 1.29
C PHE A 698 9.24 -20.50 2.15
N ILE A 699 9.87 -21.68 2.29
CA ILE A 699 10.94 -21.90 3.27
C ILE A 699 12.19 -21.07 2.92
N ILE A 700 12.74 -21.25 1.72
CA ILE A 700 13.96 -20.56 1.30
C ILE A 700 13.76 -19.05 1.22
N PRO A 701 12.69 -18.50 0.61
CA PRO A 701 12.45 -17.06 0.64
C PRO A 701 12.32 -16.50 2.07
N THR A 702 11.66 -17.21 2.98
CA THR A 702 11.51 -16.76 4.38
C THR A 702 12.85 -16.73 5.09
N LEU A 703 13.66 -17.78 4.95
CA LEU A 703 15.00 -17.84 5.54
C LEU A 703 15.91 -16.76 4.94
N TRP A 704 15.82 -16.52 3.62
CA TRP A 704 16.61 -15.49 2.95
C TRP A 704 16.24 -14.07 3.40
N LEU A 705 14.95 -13.81 3.66
CA LEU A 705 14.46 -12.54 4.21
C LEU A 705 14.66 -12.39 5.73
N PHE A 706 14.95 -13.48 6.43
CA PHE A 706 15.06 -13.51 7.89
C PHE A 706 16.06 -12.48 8.48
N PRO A 707 17.19 -12.14 7.83
CA PRO A 707 18.05 -11.07 8.34
C PRO A 707 17.37 -9.69 8.42
N GLY A 708 16.29 -9.48 7.66
CA GLY A 708 15.41 -8.32 7.78
C GLY A 708 14.81 -8.17 9.18
N VAL A 709 14.58 -9.28 9.89
CA VAL A 709 14.11 -9.30 11.29
C VAL A 709 15.10 -8.57 12.20
N VAL A 710 16.40 -8.79 12.03
CA VAL A 710 17.44 -8.13 12.84
C VAL A 710 17.43 -6.61 12.59
N ALA A 711 17.31 -6.20 11.32
CA ALA A 711 17.24 -4.79 10.97
C ALA A 711 15.97 -4.13 11.53
N PHE A 712 14.83 -4.83 11.45
CA PHE A 712 13.59 -4.42 12.09
C PHE A 712 13.78 -4.23 13.60
N PHE A 713 14.34 -5.24 14.30
CA PHE A 713 14.55 -5.17 15.75
C PHE A 713 15.43 -3.98 16.17
N VAL A 714 16.54 -3.76 15.48
CA VAL A 714 17.44 -2.63 15.80
C VAL A 714 16.74 -1.29 15.57
N TRP A 715 16.01 -1.16 14.47
CA TRP A 715 15.26 0.06 14.17
C TRP A 715 14.17 0.31 15.21
N GLU A 716 13.46 -0.74 15.61
CA GLU A 716 12.41 -0.61 16.61
C GLU A 716 12.95 -0.30 18.00
N MET A 717 14.01 -0.98 18.42
CA MET A 717 14.68 -0.69 19.69
C MET A 717 15.15 0.77 19.74
N GLN A 718 15.61 1.34 18.63
CA GLN A 718 15.94 2.77 18.55
C GLN A 718 14.69 3.66 18.72
N GLY A 719 13.55 3.25 18.19
CA GLY A 719 12.26 3.91 18.39
C GLY A 719 11.81 3.87 19.86
N ASN A 720 11.91 2.69 20.47
CA ASN A 720 11.54 2.42 21.86
C ASN A 720 12.45 3.13 22.86
N TRP A 721 13.74 3.24 22.56
CA TRP A 721 14.69 4.02 23.36
C TRP A 721 14.20 5.46 23.59
N LYS A 722 13.64 6.09 22.55
CA LYS A 722 13.14 7.47 22.61
C LYS A 722 11.81 7.62 23.36
N LEU A 723 11.15 6.53 23.74
CA LEU A 723 9.87 6.59 24.46
C LEU A 723 10.03 6.98 25.93
N PHE A 724 11.14 6.59 26.56
CA PHE A 724 11.33 6.72 28.00
C PHE A 724 11.83 8.10 28.42
N ARG A 725 11.32 8.60 29.55
CA ARG A 725 11.59 9.95 30.06
C ARG A 725 13.07 10.21 30.31
N ALA A 726 13.81 9.23 30.80
CA ALA A 726 15.23 9.38 31.06
C ALA A 726 16.08 9.60 29.80
N ASN A 727 15.60 9.15 28.64
CA ASN A 727 16.28 9.28 27.36
C ASN A 727 15.91 10.59 26.64
N ARG A 728 15.11 11.45 27.29
CA ARG A 728 14.72 12.75 26.77
C ARG A 728 15.95 13.64 26.64
N PRO A 729 16.12 14.35 25.50
CA PRO A 729 17.22 15.28 25.35
C PRO A 729 17.10 16.41 26.39
N PRO A 730 18.21 16.86 27.00
CA PRO A 730 18.20 17.92 28.03
C PRO A 730 17.83 19.30 27.46
N ARG A 731 17.82 19.45 26.13
CA ARG A 731 17.40 20.67 25.43
C ARG A 731 16.19 20.36 24.56
N LEU A 732 15.20 21.25 24.58
CA LEU A 732 14.06 21.19 23.68
C LEU A 732 14.56 21.27 22.23
N ARG A 733 14.05 20.37 21.40
CA ARG A 733 14.33 20.34 19.96
C ARG A 733 13.10 20.83 19.21
N PRO A 734 13.27 21.46 18.04
CA PRO A 734 12.16 21.81 17.16
C PRO A 734 11.29 20.57 16.89
N VAL A 735 9.99 20.71 17.10
CA VAL A 735 9.02 19.66 16.83
C VAL A 735 8.39 19.92 15.45
N VAL A 736 8.01 18.87 14.75
CA VAL A 736 7.25 18.94 13.50
C VAL A 736 5.83 19.39 13.81
N VAL A 737 5.32 20.39 13.09
CA VAL A 737 3.97 20.97 13.27
C VAL A 737 3.11 20.83 12.01
N GLY A 738 3.70 20.94 10.82
CA GLY A 738 2.96 20.88 9.55
C GLY A 738 2.65 19.47 9.07
N ARG A 739 1.55 19.31 8.31
CA ARG A 739 1.10 18.03 7.72
C ARG A 739 2.17 17.33 6.87
N ARG A 740 3.12 18.08 6.28
CA ARG A 740 4.22 17.54 5.44
C ARG A 740 5.52 17.29 6.20
N GLY A 741 5.50 17.33 7.52
CA GLY A 741 6.72 17.19 8.32
C GLY A 741 7.42 18.52 8.61
N GLU A 742 6.72 19.65 8.46
CA GLU A 742 7.32 20.98 8.51
C GLU A 742 7.49 21.46 9.96
N HIS A 743 8.63 22.09 10.26
CA HIS A 743 8.83 22.83 11.50
C HIS A 743 8.24 24.24 11.40
N MET A 744 8.00 24.89 12.55
CA MET A 744 7.53 26.29 12.60
C MET A 744 8.37 27.23 11.72
N LEU A 745 9.70 27.08 11.72
CA LEU A 745 10.60 27.88 10.89
C LEU A 745 10.38 27.63 9.38
N GLN A 746 10.01 26.42 8.98
CA GLN A 746 9.74 26.09 7.58
C GLN A 746 8.38 26.64 7.14
N LEU A 747 7.39 26.67 8.04
CA LEU A 747 6.08 27.28 7.78
C LEU A 747 6.16 28.81 7.62
N LEU A 748 7.08 29.46 8.34
CA LEU A 748 7.29 30.90 8.28
C LEU A 748 8.11 31.36 7.06
N LYS A 749 8.77 30.43 6.37
CA LYS A 749 9.50 30.74 5.14
C LYS A 749 8.59 30.43 3.96
N PRO A 750 8.27 31.39 3.07
CA PRO A 750 7.62 31.05 1.81
C PRO A 750 8.51 30.05 1.07
N GLY A 751 7.93 28.89 0.77
CA GLY A 751 8.58 27.79 0.06
C GLY A 751 8.53 27.98 -1.44
#